data_AF-A0A2V8UPH5-F1
#
_entry.id   AF-A0A2V8UPH5-F1
#
_cell.length_a   1.000
_cell.length_b   1.000
_cell.length_c   1.000
_cell.angle_alpha   90.00
_cell.angle_beta   90.00
_cell.angle_gamma   90.00
#
_symmetry.space_group_name_H-M   'P 1'
#
loop_
_entity.id
_entity.type
_entity.pdbx_description
1 polymer ?
#
loop_
_entity_poly.entity_id
_entity_poly.type
_entity_poly.pdbx_seq_one_letter_code
_entity_poly.pdbx_strand_id
1 'polypeptide(L)'
;EVNPPNPTGYAPTMMVTCMNDPGPIPGPTGTMITDPLFNPSYSQFCYEIPFMPGQTQYMDTPVTPTSAFAGAGYNNPDCAYPDLTPAIKEVDGDGIGPWVSAGGHRITITALGDQVVNNYGYSGPSATTTPFNQKTVTRHYGFGSGGTVALVGSDGVSHPLTSVSWSDLQITGNVPSDVPACGIQQQAQYGGTAARCGELVIIAANGKHSIDAVTVTIGGKAPTHVPASGTIQSAIDAAAPGDLIIVDPTCVSPTGPTACTATSATKTAATHNELLLMWKPVRLQGVGAASSIINANTHPAGKLDAWRQRVVCLFGLALNGTPTSATNPFDPTGASSCPGSGWKYFTGSTNKPQIDRLPLEATVGWDATLNGNLAEMLQEPSLMGALEGAGITVLSKGVDFHGQNPFALVGGEGGGFPTGTTLLTASNCTTSSTNPANPFPSSFWCNPSRIDGLAITDSSQGGGAIFVHGWGHNLEIANNGIYSNTGTLSGGINVGQGEFPPAYLVGAGALNPAPGSCQSETGLPANAQLPYCFDLNVNVHHNAVKLNSSTGDELFSATPAGAGGVSFCTGSDYYKFNNNWVCGNLSTGDGGGVVHLGFIYNGDIENNVILFNQSTNPTIATNGGGLLVMGAPDVDPPCSTNDQDCVGATNLIGPSDGTGPGLRINANLMMGNAAESGSGGGLRLQNINGAEVVTFPTDPSRWYSVQVTNNIIANNVAGWDGAGVSLQDALAVNIINNTIVSNDTTASSGVLFNTLGAPLASSQGPCVTNPNTGLPPSPCVTTSTHQPAGLVSIQNSAVFTANLPATITCPAGHYSGTTASNGSCRRFSYPLLANDVFWQNRSFNITVGPLGPGTLNQQHVVTLVPTLNQTATGQCVSSGASYWDIGVRGDTGPGNHSSGLTLAPSYSVLTSIAGYGGANNTASNPTVVSQYCNGSRIPPENGGMGYQVPPGIADATVPNPLFNLTPAATVDEGNNWVNIAWGPLALTNPVTGATLGNYALAAGSPAIDHATATGAPSADFFGNTRPQGGGFDIGAVEFQGAAPAPAPAPALTSISPASGARGTLLLPVTLTGTNLTGATAVTVPGGGITVSGLTLVNATTIRANFSIAATALLGNRAVSVTTPGGTSNTVTFAVVAGSGTLSFTSATNGTLGTVLGIRTLTFTIPAPRAAVTSVITVTNTGAAPLQITEEVLALNIGGLYSLAPATTCSFATPLAPLATCTVSVRYATPAAQPPLPDVGALGVINLGTTPNGVLALIAR
;
A
#
# COMPACT_ATOMS: atom_id res chain seq x y z
N GLU A 1 52.36 4.12 -7.42
CA GLU A 1 52.64 4.97 -8.61
C GLU A 1 53.08 6.33 -8.11
N VAL A 2 54.08 6.96 -8.72
CA VAL A 2 54.51 8.33 -8.40
C VAL A 2 54.62 9.06 -9.73
N ASN A 3 54.05 10.26 -9.85
CA ASN A 3 54.27 11.08 -11.03
C ASN A 3 55.76 11.46 -11.15
N PRO A 4 56.34 11.49 -12.36
CA PRO A 4 57.75 11.82 -12.53
C PRO A 4 58.06 13.20 -11.95
N PRO A 5 59.16 13.37 -11.19
CA PRO A 5 59.47 14.63 -10.51
C PRO A 5 59.67 15.79 -11.51
N ASN A 6 59.13 16.96 -11.18
CA ASN A 6 59.40 18.21 -11.92
C ASN A 6 60.28 19.17 -11.07
N PRO A 7 60.83 20.24 -11.67
CA PRO A 7 61.76 21.16 -10.98
C PRO A 7 61.17 21.95 -9.80
N THR A 8 59.84 21.96 -9.61
CA THR A 8 59.15 22.70 -8.54
C THR A 8 58.79 21.85 -7.32
N GLY A 9 58.98 20.51 -7.36
CA GLY A 9 58.76 19.64 -6.20
C GLY A 9 58.13 18.28 -6.53
N TYR A 10 57.97 17.47 -5.47
CA TYR A 10 57.31 16.16 -5.49
C TYR A 10 55.79 16.33 -5.44
N ALA A 11 55.06 15.74 -6.40
CA ALA A 11 53.61 15.66 -6.37
C ALA A 11 53.20 14.23 -5.94
N PRO A 12 52.66 14.02 -4.73
CA PRO A 12 52.13 12.72 -4.34
C PRO A 12 50.98 12.34 -5.27
N THR A 13 50.86 11.05 -5.60
CA THR A 13 49.66 10.54 -6.25
C THR A 13 48.50 10.65 -5.25
N MET A 14 47.42 11.31 -5.65
CA MET A 14 46.17 11.32 -4.89
C MET A 14 45.48 9.98 -5.09
N MET A 15 45.17 9.27 -4.02
CA MET A 15 44.40 8.04 -4.05
C MET A 15 43.04 8.30 -3.43
N VAL A 16 42.00 7.80 -4.10
CA VAL A 16 40.65 7.74 -3.53
C VAL A 16 40.49 6.39 -2.86
N THR A 17 40.17 6.37 -1.57
CA THR A 17 39.84 5.14 -0.85
C THR A 17 38.43 5.25 -0.31
N CYS A 18 37.54 4.40 -0.77
CA CYS A 18 36.14 4.37 -0.35
C CYS A 18 35.89 3.20 0.60
N MET A 19 35.23 3.46 1.73
CA MET A 19 34.72 2.44 2.63
C MET A 19 33.27 2.11 2.26
N ASN A 20 32.92 0.82 2.30
CA ASN A 20 31.61 0.30 1.89
C ASN A 20 31.20 0.70 0.45
N ASP A 21 32.15 0.71 -0.49
CA ASP A 21 31.90 1.03 -1.90
C ASP A 21 31.13 -0.09 -2.62
N PRO A 22 30.01 0.20 -3.32
CA PRO A 22 29.31 -0.78 -4.14
C PRO A 22 30.10 -1.20 -5.39
N GLY A 23 31.17 -0.48 -5.76
CA GLY A 23 32.01 -0.75 -6.92
C GLY A 23 31.67 0.15 -8.11
N PRO A 24 31.83 -0.31 -9.37
CA PRO A 24 31.87 -1.71 -9.78
C PRO A 24 33.24 -2.40 -9.63
N ILE A 25 33.24 -3.68 -9.26
CA ILE A 25 34.45 -4.53 -9.14
C ILE A 25 34.47 -5.66 -10.18
N PRO A 26 35.65 -6.19 -10.58
CA PRO A 26 35.71 -7.37 -11.44
C PRO A 26 35.15 -8.62 -10.73
N GLY A 27 34.08 -9.19 -11.28
CA GLY A 27 33.52 -10.44 -10.81
C GLY A 27 34.33 -11.68 -11.22
N PRO A 28 33.94 -12.89 -10.79
CA PRO A 28 34.65 -14.14 -11.07
C PRO A 28 34.83 -14.44 -12.57
N THR A 29 33.95 -13.87 -13.41
CA THR A 29 33.93 -14.01 -14.87
C THR A 29 34.54 -12.82 -15.62
N GLY A 30 35.15 -11.88 -14.90
CA GLY A 30 35.67 -10.62 -15.46
C GLY A 30 34.57 -9.59 -15.81
N THR A 31 33.31 -9.92 -15.57
CA THR A 31 32.17 -8.99 -15.68
C THR A 31 32.15 -8.06 -14.48
N MET A 32 31.93 -6.78 -14.68
CA MET A 32 31.81 -5.83 -13.58
C MET A 32 30.55 -6.15 -12.76
N ILE A 33 30.70 -6.34 -11.45
CA ILE A 33 29.62 -6.63 -10.50
C ILE A 33 29.64 -5.60 -9.36
N THR A 34 28.51 -5.47 -8.65
CA THR A 34 28.48 -4.83 -7.33
C THR A 34 29.31 -5.66 -6.35
N ASP A 35 30.06 -5.01 -5.47
CA ASP A 35 30.84 -5.69 -4.44
C ASP A 35 29.92 -6.59 -3.57
N PRO A 36 30.14 -7.92 -3.50
CA PRO A 36 29.35 -8.81 -2.64
C PRO A 36 29.40 -8.49 -1.14
N LEU A 37 30.42 -7.72 -0.71
CA LEU A 37 30.62 -7.24 0.65
C LEU A 37 29.97 -5.88 0.92
N PHE A 38 29.49 -5.17 -0.12
CA PHE A 38 28.73 -3.95 0.06
C PHE A 38 27.50 -4.19 0.93
N ASN A 39 27.28 -3.30 1.89
CA ASN A 39 26.12 -3.31 2.76
C ASN A 39 25.36 -1.98 2.66
N PRO A 40 24.18 -1.95 2.02
CA PRO A 40 23.40 -0.72 1.83
C PRO A 40 22.82 -0.15 3.13
N SER A 41 22.89 -0.88 4.25
CA SER A 41 22.46 -0.40 5.57
C SER A 41 23.47 0.53 6.26
N TYR A 42 24.59 0.81 5.60
CA TYR A 42 25.65 1.65 6.10
C TYR A 42 26.04 2.72 5.08
N SER A 43 26.49 3.87 5.57
CA SER A 43 26.97 4.96 4.74
C SER A 43 28.20 4.55 3.91
N GLN A 44 28.31 5.18 2.74
CA GLN A 44 29.52 5.14 1.92
C GLN A 44 30.32 6.40 2.22
N PHE A 45 31.64 6.29 2.32
CA PHE A 45 32.49 7.47 2.38
C PHE A 45 33.82 7.23 1.68
N CYS A 46 34.31 8.25 1.00
CA CYS A 46 35.55 8.22 0.25
C CYS A 46 36.52 9.29 0.76
N TYR A 47 37.77 8.91 0.99
CA TYR A 47 38.85 9.87 1.21
C TYR A 47 39.64 10.11 -0.06
N GLU A 48 39.96 11.37 -0.33
CA GLU A 48 41.01 11.75 -1.26
C GLU A 48 42.27 12.08 -0.47
N ILE A 49 43.27 11.19 -0.51
CA ILE A 49 44.51 11.35 0.27
C ILE A 49 45.77 11.38 -0.60
N PRO A 50 46.77 12.18 -0.21
CA PRO A 50 48.10 12.08 -0.80
C PRO A 50 48.78 10.79 -0.33
N PHE A 51 49.07 9.86 -1.24
CA PHE A 51 49.77 8.63 -0.90
C PHE A 51 51.29 8.86 -0.83
N MET A 52 51.89 8.68 0.36
CA MET A 52 53.33 8.78 0.60
C MET A 52 53.91 7.46 1.14
N PRO A 53 54.93 6.85 0.50
CA PRO A 53 55.57 5.65 1.02
C PRO A 53 56.20 5.87 2.40
N GLY A 54 55.85 5.03 3.38
CA GLY A 54 56.45 5.03 4.72
C GLY A 54 55.77 5.95 5.75
N GLN A 55 54.68 6.64 5.39
CA GLN A 55 53.88 7.43 6.32
C GLN A 55 52.63 6.65 6.74
N THR A 56 52.40 6.51 8.05
CA THR A 56 51.16 5.94 8.59
C THR A 56 50.16 7.07 8.82
N GLN A 57 48.94 6.91 8.32
CA GLN A 57 47.82 7.81 8.60
C GLN A 57 46.80 7.06 9.46
N TYR A 58 46.39 7.69 10.56
CA TYR A 58 45.31 7.21 11.43
C TYR A 58 44.02 7.89 11.00
N MET A 59 42.99 7.10 10.73
CA MET A 59 41.67 7.57 10.31
C MET A 59 40.66 7.01 11.29
N ASP A 60 40.11 7.89 12.11
CA ASP A 60 39.05 7.60 13.06
C ASP A 60 37.77 8.18 12.49
N THR A 61 37.01 7.39 11.74
CA THR A 61 35.75 7.88 11.16
C THR A 61 34.71 6.77 11.19
N PRO A 62 33.55 7.02 11.81
CA PRO A 62 32.52 6.01 11.95
C PRO A 62 31.84 5.73 10.60
N VAL A 63 31.64 4.45 10.29
CA VAL A 63 30.64 4.02 9.31
C VAL A 63 29.29 4.09 10.02
N THR A 64 28.42 5.00 9.59
CA THR A 64 27.12 5.24 10.25
C THR A 64 26.03 4.35 9.64
N PRO A 65 25.10 3.83 10.46
CA PRO A 65 23.85 3.24 9.98
C PRO A 65 23.05 4.20 9.09
N THR A 66 22.54 3.71 7.97
CA THR A 66 21.63 4.45 7.06
C THR A 66 20.24 3.82 6.98
N SER A 67 19.95 2.87 7.87
CA SER A 67 18.65 2.20 7.98
C SER A 67 18.44 1.66 9.39
N ALA A 68 17.18 1.39 9.75
CA ALA A 68 16.82 0.91 11.08
C ALA A 68 17.44 -0.45 11.39
N PHE A 69 17.82 -0.65 12.66
CA PHE A 69 18.33 -1.90 13.22
C PHE A 69 19.59 -2.42 12.52
N ALA A 70 20.39 -1.54 11.90
CA ALA A 70 21.68 -1.91 11.35
C ALA A 70 22.64 -2.37 12.46
N GLY A 71 23.31 -3.50 12.29
CA GLY A 71 24.37 -3.98 13.19
C GLY A 71 23.94 -4.96 14.29
N ALA A 72 22.65 -5.17 14.55
CA ALA A 72 22.17 -6.11 15.59
C ALA A 72 22.33 -7.62 15.23
N GLY A 73 23.07 -7.95 14.18
CA GLY A 73 23.30 -9.31 13.68
C GLY A 73 23.26 -9.38 12.14
N TYR A 74 23.13 -10.60 11.61
CA TYR A 74 22.99 -10.84 10.16
C TYR A 74 21.54 -10.75 9.65
N ASN A 75 20.58 -10.62 10.58
CA ASN A 75 19.14 -10.65 10.35
C ASN A 75 18.59 -9.22 10.25
N ASN A 76 18.66 -8.60 9.08
CA ASN A 76 18.10 -7.26 8.81
C ASN A 76 16.55 -7.27 8.80
N PRO A 77 15.89 -6.10 8.99
CA PRO A 77 14.44 -5.99 8.83
C PRO A 77 13.97 -6.44 7.44
N ASP A 78 12.85 -7.17 7.38
CA ASP A 78 12.23 -7.59 6.13
C ASP A 78 11.31 -6.49 5.58
N CYS A 79 11.90 -5.57 4.82
CA CYS A 79 11.15 -4.49 4.16
C CYS A 79 10.72 -4.80 2.73
N ALA A 80 11.06 -5.98 2.21
CA ALA A 80 10.54 -6.46 0.95
C ALA A 80 9.08 -6.92 1.12
N TYR A 81 8.28 -6.82 0.06
CA TYR A 81 6.89 -7.27 0.12
C TYR A 81 6.81 -8.76 0.42
N PRO A 82 5.74 -9.23 1.10
CA PRO A 82 5.50 -10.66 1.27
C PRO A 82 5.50 -11.39 -0.08
N ASP A 83 5.98 -12.63 -0.11
CA ASP A 83 6.03 -13.45 -1.32
C ASP A 83 4.64 -13.59 -1.98
N LEU A 84 4.55 -13.63 -3.31
CA LEU A 84 3.29 -13.63 -4.10
C LEU A 84 2.46 -12.35 -4.00
N THR A 85 3.03 -11.24 -3.51
CA THR A 85 2.41 -9.90 -3.65
C THR A 85 2.58 -9.44 -5.11
N PRO A 86 1.50 -9.07 -5.81
CA PRO A 86 1.65 -8.59 -7.19
C PRO A 86 2.38 -7.24 -7.21
N ALA A 87 3.46 -7.13 -7.99
CA ALA A 87 4.21 -5.87 -8.14
C ALA A 87 4.46 -5.56 -9.62
N ILE A 88 4.48 -4.28 -9.96
CA ILE A 88 4.56 -3.80 -11.34
C ILE A 88 6.00 -3.47 -11.70
N LYS A 89 6.49 -4.05 -12.79
CA LYS A 89 7.75 -3.63 -13.42
C LYS A 89 7.52 -2.38 -14.28
N GLU A 90 6.46 -2.40 -15.08
CA GLU A 90 6.19 -1.43 -16.13
C GLU A 90 4.73 -1.50 -16.59
N VAL A 91 4.17 -0.35 -16.99
CA VAL A 91 2.89 -0.24 -17.69
C VAL A 91 3.05 0.57 -18.97
N ASP A 92 2.51 0.05 -20.08
CA ASP A 92 2.50 0.68 -21.40
C ASP A 92 1.08 0.84 -21.93
N GLY A 93 0.77 1.99 -22.54
CA GLY A 93 -0.49 2.25 -23.23
C GLY A 93 -0.36 2.31 -24.75
N ASP A 94 -0.70 3.46 -25.34
CA ASP A 94 -0.57 3.67 -26.79
C ASP A 94 0.90 3.73 -27.26
N GLY A 95 1.80 3.97 -26.31
CA GLY A 95 3.24 3.92 -26.45
C GLY A 95 3.87 3.48 -25.13
N ILE A 96 5.11 3.92 -24.90
CA ILE A 96 5.82 3.64 -23.64
C ILE A 96 5.11 4.38 -22.49
N GLY A 97 4.94 3.71 -21.36
CA GLY A 97 4.42 4.32 -20.15
C GLY A 97 2.88 4.40 -20.05
N PRO A 98 2.36 4.77 -18.87
CA PRO A 98 0.94 4.64 -18.50
C PRO A 98 0.05 5.77 -19.06
N TRP A 99 0.11 5.98 -20.38
CA TRP A 99 -0.71 6.96 -21.08
C TRP A 99 -1.43 6.34 -22.28
N VAL A 100 -2.72 6.68 -22.43
CA VAL A 100 -3.50 6.38 -23.63
C VAL A 100 -4.24 7.62 -24.12
N SER A 101 -4.44 7.72 -25.43
CA SER A 101 -5.09 8.88 -26.05
C SER A 101 -6.60 8.96 -25.80
N ALA A 102 -7.27 7.84 -25.52
CA ALA A 102 -8.71 7.79 -25.23
C ALA A 102 -9.13 6.54 -24.44
N GLY A 103 -10.33 6.60 -23.84
CA GLY A 103 -10.98 5.43 -23.25
C GLY A 103 -11.23 4.34 -24.29
N GLY A 104 -11.15 3.07 -23.87
CA GLY A 104 -11.26 1.90 -24.74
C GLY A 104 -9.94 1.47 -25.39
N HIS A 105 -8.85 2.22 -25.22
CA HIS A 105 -7.51 1.82 -25.68
C HIS A 105 -6.89 0.78 -24.73
N ARG A 106 -5.98 -0.04 -25.26
CA ARG A 106 -5.35 -1.14 -24.51
C ARG A 106 -4.15 -0.63 -23.72
N ILE A 107 -4.02 -1.09 -22.49
CA ILE A 107 -2.78 -1.04 -21.71
C ILE A 107 -2.22 -2.45 -21.48
N THR A 108 -0.91 -2.52 -21.32
CA THR A 108 -0.13 -3.73 -21.01
C THR A 108 0.62 -3.48 -19.71
N ILE A 109 0.40 -4.35 -18.73
CA ILE A 109 1.01 -4.29 -17.40
C ILE A 109 1.95 -5.48 -17.30
N THR A 110 3.22 -5.22 -17.00
CA THR A 110 4.27 -6.24 -16.88
C THR A 110 4.64 -6.42 -15.41
N ALA A 111 4.65 -7.67 -14.94
CA ALA A 111 4.98 -7.99 -13.55
C ALA A 111 6.48 -7.84 -13.26
N LEU A 112 6.82 -7.60 -12.00
CA LEU A 112 8.20 -7.61 -11.51
C LEU A 112 8.82 -9.01 -11.52
N GLY A 113 8.01 -10.06 -11.35
CA GLY A 113 8.44 -11.46 -11.43
C GLY A 113 9.35 -11.86 -10.27
N ASP A 114 10.29 -12.79 -10.52
CA ASP A 114 11.21 -13.29 -9.49
C ASP A 114 12.25 -12.24 -9.09
N GLN A 115 12.35 -11.95 -7.80
CA GLN A 115 13.31 -11.02 -7.20
C GLN A 115 14.13 -11.71 -6.13
N VAL A 116 15.44 -11.45 -6.12
CA VAL A 116 16.34 -11.89 -5.06
C VAL A 116 16.32 -10.82 -3.96
N VAL A 117 15.88 -11.21 -2.76
CA VAL A 117 15.78 -10.32 -1.60
C VAL A 117 16.66 -10.82 -0.45
N ASN A 118 17.00 -9.93 0.47
CA ASN A 118 17.71 -10.29 1.70
C ASN A 118 16.89 -11.29 2.51
N ASN A 119 17.56 -12.33 3.00
CA ASN A 119 16.92 -13.31 3.86
C ASN A 119 16.93 -12.83 5.32
N TYR A 120 15.78 -12.44 5.84
CA TYR A 120 15.63 -12.01 7.23
C TYR A 120 15.91 -13.14 8.25
N GLY A 121 15.91 -14.41 7.82
CA GLY A 121 16.31 -15.55 8.63
C GLY A 121 17.83 -15.77 8.69
N TYR A 122 18.64 -15.09 7.87
CA TYR A 122 20.08 -15.33 7.76
C TYR A 122 20.81 -15.04 9.08
N SER A 123 21.46 -16.05 9.67
CA SER A 123 22.17 -15.94 10.96
C SER A 123 23.69 -15.90 10.83
N GLY A 124 24.20 -15.63 9.62
CA GLY A 124 25.64 -15.49 9.37
C GLY A 124 26.31 -16.69 8.73
N PRO A 125 27.59 -16.54 8.35
CA PRO A 125 28.33 -17.55 7.59
C PRO A 125 28.67 -18.79 8.42
N SER A 126 28.53 -18.73 9.76
CA SER A 126 28.70 -19.87 10.65
C SER A 126 27.47 -20.79 10.70
N ALA A 127 26.30 -20.33 10.25
CA ALA A 127 25.12 -21.16 10.16
C ALA A 127 25.30 -22.24 9.09
N THR A 128 24.87 -23.48 9.38
CA THR A 128 25.10 -24.63 8.49
C THR A 128 23.82 -25.19 7.86
N THR A 129 22.65 -24.75 8.32
CA THR A 129 21.33 -25.25 7.89
C THR A 129 20.53 -24.18 7.16
N THR A 130 19.77 -24.60 6.16
CA THR A 130 18.81 -23.75 5.43
C THR A 130 17.56 -23.52 6.29
N PRO A 131 16.97 -22.30 6.29
CA PRO A 131 17.35 -21.11 5.52
C PRO A 131 18.42 -20.22 6.19
N PHE A 132 18.86 -20.54 7.41
CA PHE A 132 19.72 -19.64 8.20
C PHE A 132 21.12 -19.40 7.62
N ASN A 133 21.60 -20.30 6.76
CA ASN A 133 22.89 -20.19 6.06
C ASN A 133 22.81 -19.47 4.70
N GLN A 134 21.64 -18.99 4.28
CA GLN A 134 21.44 -18.32 2.99
C GLN A 134 21.33 -16.81 3.20
N LYS A 135 22.24 -16.01 2.60
CA LYS A 135 22.18 -14.53 2.66
C LYS A 135 20.93 -13.95 1.98
N THR A 136 20.45 -14.61 0.93
CA THR A 136 19.33 -14.18 0.11
C THR A 136 18.33 -15.30 -0.14
N VAL A 137 17.08 -14.93 -0.43
CA VAL A 137 16.00 -15.81 -0.87
C VAL A 137 15.32 -15.21 -2.10
N THR A 138 14.67 -16.04 -2.91
CA THR A 138 13.88 -15.58 -4.05
C THR A 138 12.43 -15.40 -3.63
N ARG A 139 11.83 -14.25 -3.99
CA ARG A 139 10.38 -13.99 -3.89
C ARG A 139 9.82 -13.77 -5.29
N HIS A 140 8.60 -14.23 -5.49
CA HIS A 140 7.91 -14.13 -6.75
C HIS A 140 6.82 -13.04 -6.67
N TYR A 141 6.98 -11.98 -7.47
CA TYR A 141 6.03 -10.86 -7.55
C TYR A 141 5.28 -10.83 -8.88
N GLY A 142 4.74 -11.99 -9.27
CA GLY A 142 3.82 -12.15 -10.39
C GLY A 142 2.37 -11.82 -10.04
N PHE A 143 1.52 -11.78 -11.07
CA PHE A 143 0.08 -11.59 -10.94
C PHE A 143 -0.67 -12.90 -10.70
N GLY A 144 0.00 -14.05 -10.75
CA GLY A 144 -0.62 -15.36 -10.62
C GLY A 144 -1.57 -15.69 -11.78
N SER A 145 -2.46 -16.67 -11.56
CA SER A 145 -3.35 -17.20 -12.61
C SER A 145 -4.65 -16.43 -12.81
N GLY A 146 -4.92 -15.38 -12.02
CA GLY A 146 -6.15 -14.57 -12.11
C GLY A 146 -6.26 -13.54 -10.99
N GLY A 147 -7.28 -12.68 -11.06
CA GLY A 147 -7.51 -11.60 -10.11
C GLY A 147 -8.45 -10.52 -10.67
N THR A 148 -8.43 -9.35 -10.05
CA THR A 148 -9.11 -8.14 -10.55
C THR A 148 -8.10 -7.05 -10.84
N VAL A 149 -8.36 -6.26 -11.89
CA VAL A 149 -7.57 -5.10 -12.26
C VAL A 149 -8.51 -3.94 -12.60
N ALA A 150 -8.26 -2.78 -12.01
CA ALA A 150 -9.12 -1.61 -12.16
C ALA A 150 -8.32 -0.31 -12.06
N LEU A 151 -8.92 0.77 -12.52
CA LEU A 151 -8.48 2.13 -12.23
C LEU A 151 -9.36 2.72 -11.13
N VAL A 152 -8.77 3.26 -10.07
CA VAL A 152 -9.49 3.96 -9.01
C VAL A 152 -9.38 5.46 -9.26
N GLY A 153 -10.54 6.11 -9.49
CA GLY A 153 -10.61 7.53 -9.79
C GLY A 153 -10.53 8.42 -8.55
N SER A 154 -10.58 9.73 -8.77
CA SER A 154 -10.70 10.75 -7.71
C SER A 154 -12.02 10.69 -6.93
N ASP A 155 -13.00 9.94 -7.42
CA ASP A 155 -14.25 9.60 -6.73
C ASP A 155 -14.11 8.41 -5.76
N GLY A 156 -12.94 7.78 -5.72
CA GLY A 156 -12.68 6.58 -4.91
C GLY A 156 -13.37 5.31 -5.44
N VAL A 157 -13.95 5.36 -6.64
CA VAL A 157 -14.68 4.23 -7.23
C VAL A 157 -13.74 3.39 -8.10
N SER A 158 -13.89 2.07 -8.01
CA SER A 158 -13.17 1.13 -8.86
C SER A 158 -13.83 1.04 -10.24
N HIS A 159 -13.06 1.35 -11.30
CA HIS A 159 -13.44 1.20 -12.70
C HIS A 159 -12.67 0.04 -13.34
N PRO A 160 -13.27 -1.16 -13.48
CA PRO A 160 -12.57 -2.33 -14.00
C PRO A 160 -12.13 -2.18 -15.45
N LEU A 161 -10.96 -2.72 -15.80
CA LEU A 161 -10.56 -2.84 -17.19
C LEU A 161 -11.49 -3.81 -17.93
N THR A 162 -11.66 -3.61 -19.23
CA THR A 162 -12.45 -4.49 -20.10
C THR A 162 -11.56 -5.33 -21.01
N SER A 163 -12.07 -6.43 -21.56
CA SER A 163 -11.30 -7.31 -22.46
C SER A 163 -9.97 -7.79 -21.87
N VAL A 164 -9.97 -8.12 -20.57
CA VAL A 164 -8.76 -8.47 -19.82
C VAL A 164 -8.22 -9.83 -20.26
N SER A 165 -6.92 -9.88 -20.58
CA SER A 165 -6.12 -11.11 -20.67
C SER A 165 -5.16 -11.12 -19.49
N TRP A 166 -5.05 -12.26 -18.82
CA TRP A 166 -4.28 -12.41 -17.59
C TRP A 166 -3.29 -13.55 -17.71
N SER A 167 -2.07 -13.29 -17.27
CA SER A 167 -1.02 -14.28 -17.04
C SER A 167 -0.20 -13.85 -15.85
N ASP A 168 0.66 -14.74 -15.37
CA ASP A 168 1.52 -14.47 -14.22
C ASP A 168 2.45 -13.27 -14.43
N LEU A 169 3.01 -13.09 -15.63
CA LEU A 169 3.96 -12.03 -15.92
C LEU A 169 3.35 -10.83 -16.64
N GLN A 170 2.09 -10.92 -17.07
CA GLN A 170 1.47 -9.88 -17.89
C GLN A 170 -0.05 -9.85 -17.76
N ILE A 171 -0.59 -8.64 -17.62
CA ILE A 171 -2.02 -8.33 -17.77
C ILE A 171 -2.18 -7.37 -18.95
N THR A 172 -3.16 -7.60 -19.81
CA THR A 172 -3.57 -6.60 -20.82
C THR A 172 -5.05 -6.35 -20.70
N GLY A 173 -5.50 -5.11 -20.89
CA GLY A 173 -6.92 -4.77 -20.87
C GLY A 173 -7.18 -3.40 -21.46
N ASN A 174 -8.44 -3.14 -21.80
CA ASN A 174 -8.88 -1.86 -22.35
C ASN A 174 -9.32 -0.95 -21.21
N VAL A 175 -8.81 0.29 -21.19
CA VAL A 175 -9.14 1.26 -20.13
C VAL A 175 -10.61 1.70 -20.22
N PRO A 176 -11.31 1.85 -19.09
CA PRO A 176 -12.69 2.32 -19.08
C PRO A 176 -12.82 3.79 -19.52
N SER A 177 -13.96 4.17 -20.09
CA SER A 177 -14.24 5.55 -20.51
C SER A 177 -14.86 6.41 -19.40
N ASP A 178 -15.34 5.79 -18.33
CA ASP A 178 -16.06 6.41 -17.21
C ASP A 178 -15.16 6.85 -16.05
N VAL A 179 -13.85 6.63 -16.12
CA VAL A 179 -12.86 7.15 -15.14
C VAL A 179 -13.00 8.66 -14.99
N PRO A 180 -13.07 9.24 -13.79
CA PRO A 180 -13.26 10.68 -13.60
C PRO A 180 -12.11 11.53 -14.16
N ALA A 181 -12.40 12.82 -14.35
CA ALA A 181 -11.39 13.79 -14.75
C ALA A 181 -10.26 13.88 -13.70
N CYS A 182 -9.02 14.11 -14.15
CA CYS A 182 -7.93 14.44 -13.24
C CYS A 182 -8.31 15.66 -12.39
N GLY A 183 -7.91 15.67 -11.11
CA GLY A 183 -8.31 16.72 -10.16
C GLY A 183 -8.00 18.14 -10.65
N ILE A 184 -6.84 18.32 -11.30
CA ILE A 184 -6.47 19.56 -11.99
C ILE A 184 -6.23 19.27 -13.47
N GLN A 185 -6.79 20.12 -14.34
CA GLN A 185 -6.60 20.04 -15.78
C GLN A 185 -5.48 20.98 -16.23
N GLN A 186 -4.68 20.54 -17.21
CA GLN A 186 -3.68 21.40 -17.81
C GLN A 186 -4.35 22.56 -18.56
N GLN A 187 -3.82 23.77 -18.39
CA GLN A 187 -4.38 24.95 -19.04
C GLN A 187 -4.21 24.92 -20.56
N ALA A 188 -5.23 25.37 -21.28
CA ALA A 188 -5.23 25.40 -22.75
C ALA A 188 -4.09 26.25 -23.34
N GLN A 189 -3.65 27.31 -22.65
CA GLN A 189 -2.52 28.15 -23.07
C GLN A 189 -1.18 27.40 -23.16
N TYR A 190 -1.05 26.26 -22.47
CA TYR A 190 0.13 25.40 -22.49
C TYR A 190 -0.07 24.16 -23.40
N GLY A 191 -1.17 24.13 -24.16
CA GLY A 191 -1.56 23.02 -25.02
C GLY A 191 -2.36 21.94 -24.31
N GLY A 192 -2.87 22.22 -23.11
CA GLY A 192 -3.68 21.28 -22.33
C GLY A 192 -5.03 20.98 -22.98
N THR A 193 -5.45 19.71 -22.86
CA THR A 193 -6.78 19.22 -23.19
C THR A 193 -7.31 18.35 -22.05
N ALA A 194 -8.60 18.03 -22.06
CA ALA A 194 -9.22 17.26 -20.98
C ALA A 194 -8.56 15.88 -20.80
N ALA A 195 -8.12 15.60 -19.58
CA ALA A 195 -7.51 14.34 -19.16
C ALA A 195 -8.30 13.70 -18.01
N ARG A 196 -8.36 12.37 -18.02
CA ARG A 196 -8.88 11.53 -16.93
C ARG A 196 -7.72 10.77 -16.29
N CYS A 197 -7.78 10.58 -14.98
CA CYS A 197 -6.70 9.96 -14.21
C CYS A 197 -7.29 8.92 -13.26
N GLY A 198 -6.61 7.78 -13.13
CA GLY A 198 -6.95 6.79 -12.13
C GLY A 198 -5.72 5.99 -11.69
N GLU A 199 -5.68 5.67 -10.40
CA GLU A 199 -4.66 4.82 -9.78
C GLU A 199 -4.87 3.37 -10.22
N LEU A 200 -3.82 2.69 -10.65
CA LEU A 200 -3.91 1.30 -11.07
C LEU A 200 -3.94 0.39 -9.83
N VAL A 201 -5.00 -0.41 -9.69
CA VAL A 201 -5.12 -1.35 -8.57
C VAL A 201 -5.24 -2.77 -9.10
N ILE A 202 -4.34 -3.65 -8.65
CA ILE A 202 -4.32 -5.07 -8.97
C ILE A 202 -4.55 -5.87 -7.70
N ILE A 203 -5.51 -6.80 -7.74
CA ILE A 203 -5.78 -7.75 -6.67
C ILE A 203 -5.64 -9.14 -7.25
N ALA A 204 -4.62 -9.89 -6.83
CA ALA A 204 -4.43 -11.27 -7.29
C ALA A 204 -5.44 -12.22 -6.62
N ALA A 205 -5.64 -13.41 -7.20
CA ALA A 205 -6.58 -14.42 -6.68
C ALA A 205 -6.29 -14.89 -5.25
N ASN A 206 -5.08 -14.66 -4.75
CA ASN A 206 -4.68 -14.92 -3.36
C ASN A 206 -5.14 -13.81 -2.38
N GLY A 207 -5.83 -12.76 -2.87
CA GLY A 207 -6.28 -11.62 -2.08
C GLY A 207 -5.20 -10.58 -1.78
N LYS A 208 -3.98 -10.71 -2.33
CA LYS A 208 -2.93 -9.71 -2.18
C LYS A 208 -3.09 -8.62 -3.23
N HIS A 209 -2.79 -7.39 -2.82
CA HIS A 209 -2.95 -6.18 -3.62
C HIS A 209 -1.57 -5.63 -4.00
N SER A 210 -1.49 -4.95 -5.14
CA SER A 210 -0.29 -4.18 -5.51
C SER A 210 -0.10 -3.01 -4.56
N ILE A 211 1.13 -2.83 -4.05
CA ILE A 211 1.48 -1.74 -3.14
C ILE A 211 1.97 -0.53 -3.95
N ASP A 212 2.88 -0.80 -4.88
CA ASP A 212 3.46 0.12 -5.85
C ASP A 212 2.84 -0.14 -7.23
N ALA A 213 2.15 0.88 -7.75
CA ALA A 213 1.48 0.83 -9.05
C ALA A 213 1.92 1.99 -9.94
N VAL A 214 0.99 2.59 -10.68
CA VAL A 214 1.22 3.78 -11.52
C VAL A 214 -0.11 4.47 -11.78
N THR A 215 -0.09 5.79 -11.85
CA THR A 215 -1.26 6.56 -12.28
C THR A 215 -1.45 6.47 -13.79
N VAL A 216 -2.59 5.96 -14.26
CA VAL A 216 -2.92 5.92 -15.70
C VAL A 216 -3.57 7.23 -16.14
N THR A 217 -3.00 7.89 -17.14
CA THR A 217 -3.56 9.11 -17.75
C THR A 217 -4.27 8.78 -19.07
N ILE A 218 -5.53 9.20 -19.20
CA ILE A 218 -6.38 8.96 -20.37
C ILE A 218 -6.72 10.31 -21.03
N GLY A 219 -6.32 10.48 -22.28
CA GLY A 219 -6.46 11.74 -23.02
C GLY A 219 -5.43 12.79 -22.61
N GLY A 220 -5.79 14.07 -22.70
CA GLY A 220 -4.86 15.16 -22.46
C GLY A 220 -3.79 15.33 -23.55
N LYS A 221 -2.84 16.23 -23.29
CA LYS A 221 -1.66 16.43 -24.13
C LYS A 221 -0.75 15.20 -24.06
N ALA A 222 -0.25 14.76 -25.22
CA ALA A 222 0.66 13.63 -25.32
C ALA A 222 1.96 13.86 -24.50
N PRO A 223 2.53 12.79 -23.92
CA PRO A 223 3.71 12.88 -23.06
C PRO A 223 4.98 13.28 -23.82
N THR A 224 5.90 13.92 -23.12
CA THR A 224 7.31 14.06 -23.54
C THR A 224 8.11 12.91 -22.95
N HIS A 225 8.89 12.22 -23.77
CA HIS A 225 9.69 11.07 -23.35
C HIS A 225 11.14 11.48 -23.05
N VAL A 226 11.68 10.94 -21.97
CA VAL A 226 13.10 11.04 -21.61
C VAL A 226 13.74 9.67 -21.79
N PRO A 227 14.55 9.46 -22.85
CA PRO A 227 15.26 8.20 -23.03
C PRO A 227 16.35 8.04 -21.96
N ALA A 228 16.82 6.81 -21.72
CA ALA A 228 17.87 6.51 -20.75
C ALA A 228 19.20 7.30 -20.93
N SER A 229 19.48 7.81 -22.13
CA SER A 229 20.65 8.66 -22.41
C SER A 229 20.37 10.17 -22.28
N GLY A 230 19.12 10.55 -22.04
CA GLY A 230 18.69 11.94 -21.88
C GLY A 230 18.77 12.40 -20.43
N THR A 231 18.59 13.71 -20.22
CA THR A 231 18.58 14.32 -18.89
C THR A 231 17.15 14.66 -18.47
N ILE A 232 16.75 14.24 -17.27
CA ILE A 232 15.41 14.55 -16.74
C ILE A 232 15.32 16.06 -16.46
N GLN A 233 16.37 16.67 -15.91
CA GLN A 233 16.36 18.10 -15.61
C GLN A 233 16.11 18.96 -16.86
N SER A 234 16.71 18.61 -18.01
CA SER A 234 16.49 19.38 -19.24
C SER A 234 15.07 19.22 -19.79
N ALA A 235 14.43 18.06 -19.56
CA ALA A 235 13.03 17.87 -19.90
C ALA A 235 12.11 18.73 -19.04
N ILE A 236 12.38 18.81 -17.72
CA ILE A 236 11.67 19.72 -16.81
C ILE A 236 11.85 21.17 -17.28
N ASP A 237 13.08 21.60 -17.56
CA ASP A 237 13.38 22.97 -17.98
C ASP A 237 12.65 23.34 -19.29
N ALA A 238 12.56 22.40 -20.25
CA ALA A 238 11.91 22.60 -21.55
C ALA A 238 10.37 22.43 -21.56
N ALA A 239 9.78 21.90 -20.48
CA ALA A 239 8.36 21.61 -20.37
C ALA A 239 7.50 22.86 -20.18
N ALA A 240 6.24 22.79 -20.63
CA ALA A 240 5.20 23.74 -20.23
C ALA A 240 4.55 23.29 -18.90
N PRO A 241 4.01 24.22 -18.09
CA PRO A 241 3.27 23.87 -16.88
C PRO A 241 2.15 22.84 -17.18
N GLY A 242 2.09 21.78 -16.37
CA GLY A 242 1.15 20.66 -16.49
C GLY A 242 1.52 19.55 -17.48
N ASP A 243 2.66 19.68 -18.17
CA ASP A 243 3.12 18.65 -19.11
C ASP A 243 3.39 17.32 -18.40
N LEU A 244 3.06 16.22 -19.09
CA LEU A 244 3.44 14.88 -18.68
C LEU A 244 4.81 14.54 -19.28
N ILE A 245 5.76 14.19 -18.41
CA ILE A 245 7.11 13.74 -18.75
C ILE A 245 7.22 12.26 -18.34
N ILE A 246 7.45 11.37 -19.30
CA ILE A 246 7.64 9.94 -19.07
C ILE A 246 9.14 9.62 -19.12
N VAL A 247 9.66 8.99 -18.06
CA VAL A 247 11.04 8.49 -18.00
C VAL A 247 11.06 7.06 -18.56
N ASP A 248 11.62 6.90 -19.75
CA ASP A 248 11.60 5.63 -20.47
C ASP A 248 12.57 4.60 -19.86
N PRO A 249 12.27 3.29 -20.00
CA PRO A 249 13.24 2.24 -19.67
C PRO A 249 14.39 2.21 -20.69
N THR A 250 15.46 1.50 -20.35
CA THR A 250 16.52 1.19 -21.31
C THR A 250 16.05 0.09 -22.24
N CYS A 251 16.21 0.31 -23.55
CA CYS A 251 15.79 -0.67 -24.57
C CYS A 251 16.98 -1.16 -25.39
N VAL A 252 17.17 -2.48 -25.37
CA VAL A 252 18.28 -3.14 -26.05
C VAL A 252 17.79 -4.26 -26.97
N SER A 253 18.54 -4.52 -28.02
CA SER A 253 18.42 -5.67 -28.90
C SER A 253 19.70 -6.51 -28.79
N PRO A 254 19.74 -7.75 -29.33
CA PRO A 254 20.99 -8.51 -29.43
C PRO A 254 22.13 -7.77 -30.15
N THR A 255 21.81 -6.72 -30.92
CA THR A 255 22.76 -5.88 -31.66
C THR A 255 23.10 -4.56 -30.97
N GLY A 256 22.61 -4.30 -29.76
CA GLY A 256 22.88 -3.08 -28.99
C GLY A 256 21.62 -2.23 -28.70
N PRO A 257 21.78 -0.97 -28.24
CA PRO A 257 20.68 -0.07 -27.92
C PRO A 257 19.72 0.12 -29.11
N THR A 258 18.43 0.12 -28.84
CA THR A 258 17.39 0.27 -29.87
C THR A 258 16.23 1.11 -29.36
N ALA A 259 15.38 1.61 -30.27
CA ALA A 259 14.15 2.27 -29.88
C ALA A 259 13.22 1.27 -29.17
N CYS A 260 12.63 1.68 -28.05
CA CYS A 260 11.71 0.85 -27.28
C CYS A 260 10.45 0.43 -28.04
N THR A 261 10.15 1.07 -29.18
CA THR A 261 9.07 0.70 -30.10
C THR A 261 9.41 -0.47 -31.03
N ALA A 262 10.66 -0.95 -31.04
CA ALA A 262 11.08 -2.08 -31.87
C ALA A 262 10.57 -3.41 -31.30
N THR A 263 10.03 -4.27 -32.17
CA THR A 263 9.46 -5.59 -31.81
C THR A 263 10.44 -6.58 -31.15
N SER A 264 11.75 -6.34 -31.25
CA SER A 264 12.79 -7.16 -30.62
C SER A 264 13.46 -6.48 -29.42
N ALA A 265 12.94 -5.34 -28.97
CA ALA A 265 13.49 -4.61 -27.83
C ALA A 265 13.21 -5.37 -26.53
N THR A 266 14.26 -5.61 -25.76
CA THR A 266 14.17 -6.04 -24.37
C THR A 266 14.30 -4.83 -23.48
N LYS A 267 13.38 -4.66 -22.53
CA LYS A 267 13.32 -3.52 -21.62
C LYS A 267 13.99 -3.84 -20.28
N THR A 268 14.95 -3.00 -19.89
CA THR A 268 15.65 -3.04 -18.60
C THR A 268 15.54 -1.69 -17.91
N ALA A 269 15.88 -1.62 -16.62
CA ALA A 269 15.85 -0.36 -15.88
C ALA A 269 16.74 0.71 -16.53
N ALA A 270 16.31 1.96 -16.45
CA ALA A 270 17.09 3.15 -16.78
C ALA A 270 17.44 3.89 -15.48
N THR A 271 18.74 4.14 -15.28
CA THR A 271 19.23 4.88 -14.11
C THR A 271 19.77 6.23 -14.55
N HIS A 272 19.13 7.30 -14.08
CA HIS A 272 19.52 8.68 -14.30
C HIS A 272 20.28 9.19 -13.07
N ASN A 273 21.56 9.51 -13.25
CA ASN A 273 22.42 10.00 -12.16
C ASN A 273 22.27 11.53 -12.00
N GLU A 274 21.15 12.00 -11.47
CA GLU A 274 20.78 13.42 -11.41
C GLU A 274 20.15 13.79 -10.06
N LEU A 275 20.33 15.06 -9.64
CA LEU A 275 19.50 15.71 -8.63
C LEU A 275 18.59 16.70 -9.33
N LEU A 276 17.29 16.62 -9.06
CA LEU A 276 16.28 17.33 -9.85
C LEU A 276 15.71 18.54 -9.10
N LEU A 277 15.47 19.61 -9.85
CA LEU A 277 14.71 20.79 -9.44
C LEU A 277 13.39 20.83 -10.22
N MET A 278 12.30 20.51 -9.54
CA MET A 278 10.95 20.72 -10.05
C MET A 278 10.49 22.13 -9.70
N TRP A 279 10.88 23.11 -10.52
CA TRP A 279 10.63 24.53 -10.28
C TRP A 279 9.31 25.07 -10.85
N LYS A 280 8.50 24.18 -11.44
CA LYS A 280 7.19 24.46 -12.03
C LYS A 280 6.35 23.18 -12.03
N PRO A 281 5.01 23.28 -12.01
CA PRO A 281 4.16 22.09 -11.97
C PRO A 281 4.34 21.30 -13.25
N VAL A 282 4.88 20.09 -13.13
CA VAL A 282 4.96 19.08 -14.18
C VAL A 282 4.50 17.75 -13.61
N ARG A 283 4.05 16.87 -14.49
CA ARG A 283 3.72 15.50 -14.14
C ARG A 283 4.89 14.62 -14.52
N LEU A 284 5.87 14.49 -13.62
CA LEU A 284 7.03 13.63 -13.80
C LEU A 284 6.64 12.20 -13.45
N GLN A 285 6.78 11.29 -14.40
CA GLN A 285 6.29 9.94 -14.25
C GLN A 285 7.26 8.90 -14.82
N GLY A 286 7.53 7.84 -14.06
CA GLY A 286 8.19 6.64 -14.56
C GLY A 286 7.19 5.66 -15.16
N VAL A 287 7.68 4.72 -15.98
CA VAL A 287 6.84 3.64 -16.49
C VAL A 287 6.48 2.60 -15.42
N GLY A 288 7.21 2.65 -14.29
CA GLY A 288 7.11 1.81 -13.11
C GLY A 288 8.40 1.97 -12.29
N ALA A 289 8.31 2.01 -10.97
CA ALA A 289 9.44 2.38 -10.11
C ALA A 289 10.67 1.47 -10.30
N ALA A 290 10.46 0.18 -10.60
CA ALA A 290 11.54 -0.76 -10.88
C ALA A 290 12.29 -0.51 -12.20
N SER A 291 11.71 0.27 -13.12
CA SER A 291 12.24 0.50 -14.46
C SER A 291 12.76 1.93 -14.66
N SER A 292 12.24 2.91 -13.93
CA SER A 292 12.61 4.33 -14.05
C SER A 292 13.27 4.81 -12.75
N ILE A 293 14.60 4.84 -12.72
CA ILE A 293 15.39 5.06 -11.50
C ILE A 293 16.12 6.41 -11.58
N ILE A 294 15.96 7.23 -10.55
CA ILE A 294 16.78 8.40 -10.26
C ILE A 294 17.78 7.98 -9.18
N ASN A 295 19.05 8.04 -9.53
CA ASN A 295 20.14 7.91 -8.58
C ASN A 295 20.68 9.31 -8.27
N ALA A 296 20.47 9.76 -7.04
CA ALA A 296 20.80 11.10 -6.57
C ALA A 296 22.23 11.22 -6.01
N ASN A 297 23.14 10.33 -6.41
CA ASN A 297 24.54 10.38 -5.99
C ASN A 297 25.20 11.70 -6.41
N THR A 298 25.85 12.38 -5.45
CA THR A 298 26.48 13.69 -5.65
C THR A 298 27.95 13.62 -6.05
N HIS A 299 28.54 12.43 -6.15
CA HIS A 299 29.94 12.24 -6.52
C HIS A 299 30.15 12.15 -8.05
N PRO A 300 31.32 12.57 -8.58
CA PRO A 300 32.44 13.21 -7.87
C PRO A 300 32.19 14.70 -7.55
N ALA A 301 33.09 15.30 -6.76
CA ALA A 301 33.04 16.72 -6.41
C ALA A 301 32.87 17.65 -7.63
N GLY A 302 32.00 18.65 -7.51
CA GLY A 302 31.65 19.61 -8.57
C GLY A 302 30.32 19.32 -9.30
N LYS A 303 29.72 18.13 -9.14
CA LYS A 303 28.41 17.79 -9.72
C LYS A 303 27.29 18.73 -9.24
N LEU A 304 27.37 19.21 -7.99
CA LEU A 304 26.38 20.09 -7.37
C LEU A 304 26.47 21.56 -7.83
N ASP A 305 27.56 22.00 -8.47
CA ASP A 305 27.72 23.41 -8.84
C ASP A 305 26.65 23.88 -9.81
N ALA A 306 26.34 23.06 -10.82
CA ALA A 306 25.28 23.35 -11.77
C ALA A 306 23.89 23.33 -11.10
N TRP A 307 23.71 22.55 -10.04
CA TRP A 307 22.46 22.52 -9.28
C TRP A 307 22.31 23.81 -8.45
N ARG A 308 23.35 24.20 -7.69
CA ARG A 308 23.40 25.43 -6.89
C ARG A 308 23.13 26.69 -7.74
N GLN A 309 23.78 26.77 -8.90
CA GLN A 309 23.59 27.86 -9.87
C GLN A 309 22.12 28.01 -10.29
N ARG A 310 21.39 26.88 -10.45
CA ARG A 310 19.97 26.91 -10.80
C ARG A 310 19.11 27.39 -9.64
N VAL A 311 19.36 26.90 -8.42
CA VAL A 311 18.64 27.32 -7.22
C VAL A 311 18.75 28.83 -7.03
N VAL A 312 19.96 29.38 -7.02
CA VAL A 312 20.16 30.83 -6.81
C VAL A 312 19.51 31.66 -7.93
N CYS A 313 19.55 31.18 -9.18
CA CYS A 313 18.84 31.82 -10.30
C CYS A 313 17.31 31.85 -10.08
N LEU A 314 16.71 30.76 -9.61
CA LEU A 314 15.27 30.67 -9.37
C LEU A 314 14.81 31.63 -8.26
N PHE A 315 15.61 31.77 -7.19
CA PHE A 315 15.38 32.75 -6.13
C PHE A 315 15.73 34.19 -6.52
N GLY A 316 16.27 34.45 -7.72
CA GLY A 316 16.62 35.81 -8.14
C GLY A 316 17.92 36.35 -7.51
N LEU A 317 18.78 35.47 -7.01
CA LEU A 317 20.08 35.76 -6.41
C LEU A 317 21.22 35.61 -7.44
N ALA A 318 22.30 36.35 -7.24
CA ALA A 318 23.55 36.18 -7.97
C ALA A 318 24.39 35.04 -7.35
N LEU A 319 25.44 34.58 -8.05
CA LEU A 319 26.30 33.47 -7.59
C LEU A 319 27.04 33.74 -6.26
N ASN A 320 27.03 34.99 -5.78
CA ASN A 320 27.56 35.37 -4.47
C ASN A 320 26.51 35.34 -3.34
N GLY A 321 25.30 34.80 -3.59
CA GLY A 321 24.24 34.67 -2.59
C GLY A 321 23.49 35.97 -2.28
N THR A 322 23.67 37.03 -3.08
CA THR A 322 22.99 38.32 -2.88
C THR A 322 22.03 38.64 -4.02
N PRO A 323 20.97 39.44 -3.81
CA PRO A 323 19.99 39.74 -4.86
C PRO A 323 20.61 40.30 -6.13
N THR A 324 20.16 39.80 -7.29
CA THR A 324 20.63 40.28 -8.60
C THR A 324 20.24 41.74 -8.82
N SER A 325 21.16 42.56 -9.33
CA SER A 325 20.89 43.96 -9.69
C SER A 325 21.76 44.42 -10.86
N ALA A 326 21.55 45.64 -11.35
CA ALA A 326 22.39 46.21 -12.40
C ALA A 326 23.87 46.30 -12.01
N THR A 327 24.18 46.39 -10.71
CA THR A 327 25.56 46.43 -10.18
C THR A 327 26.04 45.09 -9.62
N ASN A 328 25.16 44.08 -9.59
CA ASN A 328 25.44 42.72 -9.12
C ASN A 328 24.80 41.72 -10.10
N PRO A 329 25.40 41.51 -11.28
CA PRO A 329 24.85 40.57 -12.27
C PRO A 329 24.89 39.14 -11.72
N PHE A 330 24.05 38.26 -12.27
CA PHE A 330 23.96 36.85 -11.86
C PHE A 330 25.34 36.18 -11.78
N ASP A 331 26.11 36.24 -12.88
CA ASP A 331 27.50 35.82 -12.94
C ASP A 331 28.35 36.97 -13.50
N PRO A 332 29.23 37.59 -12.69
CA PRO A 332 30.12 38.67 -13.13
C PRO A 332 31.09 38.27 -14.25
N THR A 333 31.37 36.97 -14.41
CA THR A 333 32.28 36.44 -15.45
C THR A 333 31.56 36.14 -16.77
N GLY A 334 30.23 36.00 -16.73
CA GLY A 334 29.41 35.60 -17.87
C GLY A 334 29.56 34.13 -18.28
N ALA A 335 30.16 33.28 -17.44
CA ALA A 335 30.31 31.84 -17.71
C ALA A 335 28.97 31.08 -17.61
N SER A 336 28.06 31.55 -16.75
CA SER A 336 26.71 31.01 -16.54
C SER A 336 25.64 32.09 -16.79
N SER A 337 24.46 31.68 -17.26
CA SER A 337 23.33 32.59 -17.52
C SER A 337 22.11 32.26 -16.66
N CYS A 338 21.36 33.30 -16.29
CA CYS A 338 20.04 33.19 -15.67
C CYS A 338 19.03 33.99 -16.52
N PRO A 339 17.99 33.36 -17.11
CA PRO A 339 17.74 31.92 -17.08
C PRO A 339 18.80 31.10 -17.82
N GLY A 340 18.85 29.80 -17.49
CA GLY A 340 19.64 28.84 -18.23
C GLY A 340 19.14 28.66 -19.67
N SER A 341 20.01 28.18 -20.56
CA SER A 341 19.62 27.84 -21.93
C SER A 341 18.54 26.75 -21.95
N GLY A 342 17.48 26.97 -22.74
CA GLY A 342 16.37 26.00 -22.88
C GLY A 342 15.26 26.10 -21.84
N TRP A 343 15.39 26.98 -20.84
CA TRP A 343 14.38 27.20 -19.81
C TRP A 343 13.13 27.87 -20.38
N LYS A 344 12.02 27.13 -20.49
CA LYS A 344 10.73 27.68 -20.93
C LYS A 344 9.90 28.18 -19.76
N TYR A 345 9.20 29.28 -19.98
CA TYR A 345 8.31 29.93 -19.01
C TYR A 345 9.00 30.47 -17.76
N PHE A 346 10.31 30.71 -17.83
CA PHE A 346 11.00 31.52 -16.83
C PHE A 346 10.62 33.00 -17.03
N THR A 347 10.14 33.64 -15.97
CA THR A 347 9.71 35.05 -15.92
C THR A 347 10.34 35.80 -14.75
N GLY A 348 11.36 35.20 -14.10
CA GLY A 348 12.03 35.75 -12.94
C GLY A 348 12.82 37.05 -13.23
N SER A 349 12.87 37.94 -12.26
CA SER A 349 13.63 39.22 -12.28
C SER A 349 13.92 39.70 -10.84
N THR A 350 14.73 40.76 -10.68
CA THR A 350 15.24 41.28 -9.39
C THR A 350 14.20 41.39 -8.25
N ASN A 351 12.94 41.79 -8.52
CA ASN A 351 11.87 41.91 -7.51
C ASN A 351 10.68 40.97 -7.77
N LYS A 352 10.85 40.02 -8.69
CA LYS A 352 9.84 39.01 -9.04
C LYS A 352 10.60 37.70 -9.25
N PRO A 353 11.06 37.02 -8.17
CA PRO A 353 11.74 35.75 -8.31
C PRO A 353 10.81 34.71 -8.96
N GLN A 354 11.39 33.67 -9.55
CA GLN A 354 10.62 32.66 -10.27
C GLN A 354 9.83 31.77 -9.29
N ILE A 355 10.43 31.50 -8.15
CA ILE A 355 9.89 30.79 -6.99
C ILE A 355 9.91 31.72 -5.78
N ASP A 356 9.14 31.40 -4.75
CA ASP A 356 9.10 32.21 -3.54
C ASP A 356 9.64 31.40 -2.36
N ARG A 357 10.37 32.07 -1.48
CA ARG A 357 10.72 31.54 -0.14
C ARG A 357 9.50 31.48 0.77
N LEU A 358 9.64 30.94 1.97
CA LEU A 358 8.62 31.04 3.02
C LEU A 358 8.77 32.37 3.80
N PRO A 359 7.69 32.87 4.43
CA PRO A 359 7.77 34.09 5.23
C PRO A 359 8.76 33.94 6.39
N LEU A 360 9.53 34.99 6.67
CA LEU A 360 10.60 35.04 7.69
C LEU A 360 11.80 34.10 7.44
N GLU A 361 11.76 33.27 6.41
CA GLU A 361 12.91 32.48 5.98
C GLU A 361 14.02 33.37 5.39
N ALA A 362 15.24 33.24 5.91
CA ALA A 362 16.40 33.99 5.45
C ALA A 362 17.00 33.36 4.17
N THR A 363 17.19 34.17 3.13
CA THR A 363 17.76 33.71 1.84
C THR A 363 18.96 34.54 1.37
N VAL A 364 19.39 35.55 2.15
CA VAL A 364 20.44 36.51 1.77
C VAL A 364 21.40 36.71 2.94
N GLY A 365 22.69 36.43 2.71
CA GLY A 365 23.74 36.60 3.70
C GLY A 365 23.80 35.47 4.72
N TRP A 366 25.01 35.19 5.21
CA TRP A 366 25.25 34.29 6.34
C TRP A 366 24.99 35.07 7.62
N ASP A 367 23.75 35.05 8.09
CA ASP A 367 23.40 35.58 9.40
C ASP A 367 22.78 34.47 10.24
N ALA A 368 23.63 33.80 11.03
CA ALA A 368 23.26 32.71 11.93
C ALA A 368 22.34 33.15 13.09
N THR A 369 21.99 34.45 13.17
CA THR A 369 21.02 34.96 14.14
C THR A 369 19.59 35.03 13.59
N LEU A 370 19.38 34.63 12.33
CA LEU A 370 18.07 34.63 11.68
C LEU A 370 17.57 33.20 11.49
N ASN A 371 16.35 32.97 11.98
CA ASN A 371 15.55 31.77 11.80
C ASN A 371 15.39 31.41 10.29
N GLY A 372 15.61 30.14 9.93
CA GLY A 372 15.26 29.56 8.63
C GLY A 372 16.28 29.85 7.55
N ASN A 373 17.56 29.57 7.78
CA ASN A 373 18.58 29.90 6.79
C ASN A 373 18.57 28.94 5.58
N LEU A 374 17.73 29.24 4.58
CA LEU A 374 17.73 28.56 3.28
C LEU A 374 19.09 28.63 2.58
N ALA A 375 19.95 29.59 2.96
CA ALA A 375 21.33 29.63 2.48
C ALA A 375 22.19 28.49 3.05
N GLU A 376 21.92 28.00 4.27
CA GLU A 376 22.56 26.79 4.81
C GLU A 376 22.05 25.53 4.10
N MET A 377 20.75 25.42 3.87
CA MET A 377 20.11 24.20 3.33
C MET A 377 20.22 24.01 1.81
N LEU A 378 20.51 25.06 1.03
CA LEU A 378 20.63 24.95 -0.44
C LEU A 378 21.94 25.53 -1.01
N GLN A 379 22.79 26.16 -0.20
CA GLN A 379 23.98 26.87 -0.70
C GLN A 379 25.29 26.53 0.05
N GLU A 380 25.29 25.64 1.05
CA GLU A 380 26.51 25.31 1.81
C GLU A 380 27.32 24.13 1.23
N PRO A 381 28.56 24.37 0.75
CA PRO A 381 29.56 23.32 0.67
C PRO A 381 30.09 22.99 2.08
N SER A 382 29.35 22.19 2.85
CA SER A 382 29.86 21.69 4.13
C SER A 382 31.02 20.71 3.90
N LEU A 383 31.90 20.55 4.90
CA LEU A 383 33.07 19.65 4.87
C LEU A 383 32.71 18.17 4.57
N MET A 384 31.41 17.83 4.65
CA MET A 384 30.81 16.53 4.37
C MET A 384 29.73 16.55 3.27
N GLY A 385 29.43 17.71 2.66
CA GLY A 385 28.37 17.85 1.64
C GLY A 385 26.98 17.38 2.11
N ALA A 386 26.64 17.59 3.39
CA ALA A 386 25.52 16.91 4.06
C ALA A 386 24.18 17.65 4.03
N LEU A 387 24.11 18.89 3.50
CA LEU A 387 22.97 19.78 3.74
C LEU A 387 22.19 20.19 2.47
N GLU A 388 22.58 19.77 1.26
CA GLU A 388 22.12 20.45 0.04
C GLU A 388 21.05 19.71 -0.79
N GLY A 389 19.79 20.09 -0.63
CA GLY A 389 18.70 19.62 -1.50
C GLY A 389 18.37 18.13 -1.38
N ALA A 390 17.53 17.64 -2.29
CA ALA A 390 17.04 16.26 -2.33
C ALA A 390 17.23 15.64 -3.72
N GLY A 391 16.99 14.32 -3.84
CA GLY A 391 16.90 13.65 -5.14
C GLY A 391 15.93 14.35 -6.09
N ILE A 392 14.78 14.79 -5.57
CA ILE A 392 13.88 15.74 -6.21
C ILE A 392 13.55 16.86 -5.22
N THR A 393 13.94 18.09 -5.53
CA THR A 393 13.54 19.29 -4.78
C THR A 393 12.46 20.03 -5.55
N VAL A 394 11.31 20.25 -4.91
CA VAL A 394 10.18 21.00 -5.47
C VAL A 394 10.24 22.43 -4.95
N LEU A 395 10.31 23.37 -5.89
CA LEU A 395 10.38 24.81 -5.62
C LEU A 395 9.26 25.52 -6.37
N SER A 396 8.46 26.31 -5.67
CA SER A 396 7.19 26.78 -6.22
C SER A 396 6.95 28.27 -6.00
N LYS A 397 6.04 28.82 -6.80
CA LYS A 397 5.56 30.19 -6.64
C LYS A 397 4.25 30.23 -5.87
N GLY A 398 4.21 30.95 -4.76
CA GLY A 398 3.07 30.99 -3.83
C GLY A 398 2.51 32.37 -3.52
N VAL A 399 3.24 33.44 -3.81
CA VAL A 399 2.81 34.81 -3.47
C VAL A 399 2.97 35.82 -4.62
N ASP A 400 2.19 36.89 -4.54
CA ASP A 400 2.34 38.10 -5.36
C ASP A 400 2.80 39.27 -4.49
N PHE A 401 4.00 39.78 -4.77
CA PHE A 401 4.60 40.93 -4.11
C PHE A 401 4.14 42.27 -4.69
N HIS A 402 3.32 42.28 -5.76
CA HIS A 402 2.85 43.49 -6.44
C HIS A 402 3.99 44.43 -6.90
N GLY A 403 5.14 43.84 -7.25
CA GLY A 403 6.35 44.55 -7.72
C GLY A 403 7.25 45.13 -6.62
N GLN A 404 6.91 44.91 -5.33
CA GLN A 404 7.76 45.29 -4.21
C GLN A 404 9.01 44.42 -4.12
N ASN A 405 10.08 44.93 -3.48
CA ASN A 405 11.32 44.19 -3.27
C ASN A 405 11.14 43.11 -2.17
N PRO A 406 11.19 41.80 -2.49
CA PRO A 406 10.99 40.73 -1.51
C PRO A 406 12.19 40.49 -0.57
N PHE A 407 13.33 41.16 -0.82
CA PHE A 407 14.56 41.08 -0.01
C PHE A 407 14.80 42.32 0.87
N ALA A 408 13.87 43.28 0.87
CA ALA A 408 13.97 44.44 1.75
C ALA A 408 13.75 44.02 3.21
N LEU A 409 14.49 44.63 4.15
CA LEU A 409 14.23 44.48 5.57
C LEU A 409 12.84 45.04 5.89
N VAL A 410 11.99 44.24 6.52
CA VAL A 410 10.65 44.66 6.96
C VAL A 410 10.69 44.76 8.48
N GLY A 411 10.42 45.96 9.03
CA GLY A 411 10.50 46.18 10.48
C GLY A 411 11.92 46.10 11.07
N GLY A 412 12.96 45.93 10.25
CA GLY A 412 14.34 45.71 10.70
C GLY A 412 14.77 44.23 10.70
N GLU A 413 13.83 43.31 10.46
CA GLU A 413 14.08 41.87 10.39
C GLU A 413 14.35 41.42 8.94
N GLY A 414 15.36 40.58 8.76
CA GLY A 414 15.59 39.84 7.52
C GLY A 414 14.47 38.81 7.32
N GLY A 415 14.09 38.52 6.07
CA GLY A 415 13.09 37.49 5.78
C GLY A 415 11.62 37.96 5.87
N GLY A 416 11.28 39.16 6.30
CA GLY A 416 9.89 39.65 6.20
C GLY A 416 9.41 39.85 4.75
N PHE A 417 8.14 39.56 4.46
CA PHE A 417 7.53 39.93 3.18
C PHE A 417 7.01 41.37 3.20
N PRO A 418 7.09 42.11 2.08
CA PRO A 418 6.53 43.45 1.98
C PRO A 418 5.05 43.50 2.37
N THR A 419 4.63 44.54 3.07
CA THR A 419 3.21 44.78 3.39
C THR A 419 2.37 44.81 2.11
N GLY A 420 1.25 44.09 2.13
CA GLY A 420 0.35 43.96 0.97
C GLY A 420 0.68 42.79 0.03
N THR A 421 1.70 41.98 0.33
CA THR A 421 1.92 40.69 -0.33
C THR A 421 0.69 39.79 -0.14
N THR A 422 0.24 39.13 -1.20
CA THR A 422 -0.97 38.28 -1.20
C THR A 422 -0.66 36.86 -1.63
N LEU A 423 -1.33 35.86 -1.04
CA LEU A 423 -1.27 34.47 -1.49
C LEU A 423 -1.80 34.33 -2.93
N LEU A 424 -1.15 33.48 -3.70
CA LEU A 424 -1.68 32.98 -4.96
C LEU A 424 -2.76 31.95 -4.69
N THR A 425 -3.80 31.97 -5.51
CA THR A 425 -4.97 31.09 -5.45
C THR A 425 -5.33 30.62 -6.84
N ALA A 426 -6.28 29.70 -6.96
CA ALA A 426 -6.85 29.28 -8.25
C ALA A 426 -7.36 30.45 -9.11
N SER A 427 -7.76 31.58 -8.52
CA SER A 427 -8.22 32.76 -9.27
C SER A 427 -7.10 33.47 -10.02
N ASN A 428 -5.86 33.38 -9.52
CA ASN A 428 -4.66 33.95 -10.13
C ASN A 428 -4.22 33.15 -11.37
N CYS A 429 -4.83 31.98 -11.61
CA CYS A 429 -4.52 31.12 -12.74
C CYS A 429 -5.15 31.58 -14.07
N THR A 430 -5.91 32.67 -14.09
CA THR A 430 -6.72 33.04 -15.26
C THR A 430 -6.00 33.94 -16.26
N THR A 431 -6.42 33.82 -17.51
CA THR A 431 -6.22 34.82 -18.58
C THR A 431 -7.39 35.80 -18.53
N SER A 432 -7.14 37.10 -18.37
CA SER A 432 -8.18 38.13 -18.48
C SER A 432 -8.12 38.81 -19.85
N SER A 433 -9.12 39.63 -20.19
CA SER A 433 -9.07 40.49 -21.39
C SER A 433 -7.93 41.52 -21.35
N THR A 434 -7.33 41.75 -20.18
CA THR A 434 -6.20 42.66 -19.97
C THR A 434 -4.86 41.94 -19.77
N ASN A 435 -4.86 40.64 -19.42
CA ASN A 435 -3.66 39.82 -19.30
C ASN A 435 -3.90 38.42 -19.89
N PRO A 436 -3.55 38.20 -21.17
CA PRO A 436 -3.93 36.99 -21.90
C PRO A 436 -3.11 35.74 -21.56
N ALA A 437 -2.16 35.81 -20.62
CA ALA A 437 -1.31 34.70 -20.21
C ALA A 437 -1.21 34.61 -18.68
N ASN A 438 -1.12 33.40 -18.12
CA ASN A 438 -0.89 33.20 -16.69
C ASN A 438 0.47 33.82 -16.30
N PRO A 439 0.50 34.84 -15.42
CA PRO A 439 1.72 35.55 -15.05
C PRO A 439 2.63 34.78 -14.06
N PHE A 440 2.15 33.65 -13.54
CA PHE A 440 2.80 32.81 -12.52
C PHE A 440 2.90 31.34 -12.97
N PRO A 441 3.69 31.04 -14.01
CA PRO A 441 3.79 29.69 -14.58
C PRO A 441 4.37 28.64 -13.61
N SER A 442 5.07 29.05 -12.56
CA SER A 442 5.61 28.18 -11.50
C SER A 442 4.66 27.96 -10.31
N SER A 443 3.44 28.48 -10.36
CA SER A 443 2.46 28.23 -9.30
C SER A 443 1.77 26.88 -9.49
N PHE A 444 1.80 26.04 -8.46
CA PHE A 444 1.23 24.69 -8.47
C PHE A 444 -0.30 24.67 -8.34
N TRP A 445 -0.93 25.82 -8.04
CA TRP A 445 -2.38 25.99 -8.10
C TRP A 445 -2.97 25.79 -9.51
N CYS A 446 -2.19 26.11 -10.54
CA CYS A 446 -2.76 26.41 -11.86
C CYS A 446 -2.74 25.24 -12.85
N ASN A 447 -1.88 24.25 -12.62
CA ASN A 447 -1.66 23.14 -13.53
C ASN A 447 -1.37 21.88 -12.72
N PRO A 448 -1.70 20.68 -13.26
CA PRO A 448 -1.47 19.45 -12.54
C PRO A 448 0.03 19.19 -12.35
N SER A 449 0.40 18.64 -11.21
CA SER A 449 1.76 18.23 -10.89
C SER A 449 1.76 16.88 -10.20
N ARG A 450 2.74 16.04 -10.52
CA ARG A 450 2.94 14.75 -9.85
C ARG A 450 4.38 14.28 -9.92
N ILE A 451 4.78 13.48 -8.95
CA ILE A 451 5.96 12.61 -8.95
C ILE A 451 5.42 11.19 -8.82
N ASP A 452 5.40 10.44 -9.92
CA ASP A 452 4.71 9.14 -9.99
C ASP A 452 5.58 8.01 -10.56
N GLY A 453 5.58 6.83 -9.95
CA GLY A 453 6.13 5.63 -10.56
C GLY A 453 7.66 5.63 -10.76
N LEU A 454 8.41 6.34 -9.91
CA LEU A 454 9.87 6.45 -9.98
C LEU A 454 10.54 5.74 -8.80
N ALA A 455 11.72 5.17 -9.01
CA ALA A 455 12.63 4.86 -7.91
C ALA A 455 13.56 6.04 -7.64
N ILE A 456 13.79 6.38 -6.37
CA ILE A 456 14.70 7.45 -5.95
C ILE A 456 15.61 6.89 -4.86
N THR A 457 16.92 6.92 -5.11
CA THR A 457 17.93 6.29 -4.26
C THR A 457 19.22 7.09 -4.21
N ASP A 458 20.04 6.81 -3.18
CA ASP A 458 21.42 7.29 -3.06
C ASP A 458 21.52 8.82 -2.95
N SER A 459 20.46 9.46 -2.47
CA SER A 459 20.55 10.84 -1.99
C SER A 459 21.25 10.83 -0.64
N SER A 460 22.30 11.64 -0.50
CA SER A 460 23.06 11.84 0.74
C SER A 460 22.97 13.26 1.28
N GLN A 461 21.95 14.00 0.83
CA GLN A 461 21.84 15.44 1.02
C GLN A 461 20.67 15.84 1.94
N GLY A 462 20.67 17.09 2.41
CA GLY A 462 19.80 17.56 3.49
C GLY A 462 18.30 17.27 3.34
N GLY A 463 17.76 17.28 2.12
CA GLY A 463 16.34 17.06 1.83
C GLY A 463 15.90 15.61 1.59
N GLY A 464 16.81 14.62 1.66
CA GLY A 464 16.47 13.21 1.44
C GLY A 464 16.09 12.90 -0.01
N ALA A 465 15.09 12.04 -0.22
CA ALA A 465 14.69 11.62 -1.57
C ALA A 465 13.82 12.66 -2.28
N ILE A 466 12.75 13.14 -1.63
CA ILE A 466 11.85 14.17 -2.15
C ILE A 466 11.68 15.25 -1.10
N PHE A 467 11.96 16.49 -1.47
CA PHE A 467 11.74 17.64 -0.61
C PHE A 467 10.83 18.66 -1.29
N VAL A 468 9.67 18.91 -0.67
CA VAL A 468 8.74 19.98 -1.05
C VAL A 468 8.98 21.13 -0.09
N HIS A 469 9.61 22.20 -0.60
CA HIS A 469 10.01 23.35 0.23
C HIS A 469 8.83 24.16 0.74
N GLY A 470 7.98 24.63 -0.18
CA GLY A 470 6.79 25.40 0.11
C GLY A 470 6.04 25.76 -1.18
N TRP A 471 4.75 26.08 -1.05
CA TRP A 471 3.86 26.46 -2.16
C TRP A 471 3.54 25.33 -3.15
N GLY A 472 3.81 24.07 -2.76
CA GLY A 472 3.61 22.85 -3.53
C GLY A 472 2.15 22.39 -3.59
N HIS A 473 1.21 23.31 -3.84
CA HIS A 473 -0.22 23.03 -3.72
C HIS A 473 -0.71 21.94 -4.69
N ASN A 474 -1.54 21.03 -4.21
CA ASN A 474 -2.16 19.95 -4.97
C ASN A 474 -1.16 19.02 -5.67
N LEU A 475 0.08 18.95 -5.15
CA LEU A 475 1.09 18.02 -5.63
C LEU A 475 0.73 16.59 -5.22
N GLU A 476 0.81 15.68 -6.18
CA GLU A 476 0.66 14.24 -5.98
C GLU A 476 2.04 13.56 -5.95
N ILE A 477 2.37 12.86 -4.86
CA ILE A 477 3.57 12.04 -4.73
C ILE A 477 3.10 10.60 -4.60
N ALA A 478 3.18 9.83 -5.69
CA ALA A 478 2.51 8.55 -5.79
C ALA A 478 3.40 7.43 -6.34
N ASN A 479 3.17 6.19 -5.91
CA ASN A 479 3.74 5.02 -6.58
C ASN A 479 5.29 4.98 -6.67
N ASN A 480 5.99 5.72 -5.80
CA ASN A 480 7.45 5.81 -5.87
C ASN A 480 8.13 4.74 -5.00
N GLY A 481 9.26 4.21 -5.47
CA GLY A 481 10.17 3.38 -4.69
C GLY A 481 11.29 4.22 -4.09
N ILE A 482 11.21 4.56 -2.81
CA ILE A 482 12.15 5.47 -2.13
C ILE A 482 13.00 4.67 -1.16
N TYR A 483 14.30 4.54 -1.44
CA TYR A 483 15.18 3.72 -0.61
C TYR A 483 16.64 4.16 -0.60
N SER A 484 17.34 3.83 0.49
CA SER A 484 18.76 4.12 0.65
C SER A 484 19.10 5.60 0.48
N ASN A 485 18.23 6.47 0.99
CA ASN A 485 18.45 7.91 1.04
C ASN A 485 18.77 8.34 2.49
N THR A 486 19.63 9.33 2.62
CA THR A 486 20.00 9.97 3.87
C THR A 486 19.76 11.47 3.75
N GLY A 487 19.15 12.08 4.76
CA GLY A 487 18.98 13.54 4.82
C GLY A 487 18.86 14.10 6.23
N THR A 488 19.20 15.37 6.40
CA THR A 488 19.14 16.06 7.71
C THR A 488 17.71 16.48 8.06
N LEU A 489 16.87 16.79 7.05
CA LEU A 489 15.45 17.09 7.21
C LEU A 489 14.61 15.82 7.33
N SER A 490 14.74 14.94 6.34
CA SER A 490 14.09 13.63 6.29
C SER A 490 14.94 12.71 5.42
N GLY A 491 14.86 11.40 5.65
CA GLY A 491 15.50 10.43 4.77
C GLY A 491 14.71 10.25 3.46
N GLY A 492 13.40 10.03 3.57
CA GLY A 492 12.52 9.76 2.43
C GLY A 492 11.87 11.03 1.87
N ILE A 493 10.65 11.34 2.34
CA ILE A 493 9.83 12.44 1.81
C ILE A 493 9.70 13.53 2.89
N ASN A 494 10.03 14.77 2.55
CA ASN A 494 9.79 15.93 3.41
C ASN A 494 8.83 16.91 2.71
N VAL A 495 7.76 17.30 3.41
CA VAL A 495 6.81 18.35 2.96
C VAL A 495 6.82 19.49 3.97
N GLY A 496 7.13 20.69 3.49
CA GLY A 496 7.39 21.85 4.33
C GLY A 496 8.78 21.79 4.98
N GLN A 497 9.06 22.75 5.84
CA GLN A 497 10.33 22.90 6.54
C GLN A 497 10.15 22.82 8.05
N GLY A 498 11.20 22.38 8.75
CA GLY A 498 11.19 22.18 10.21
C GLY A 498 11.01 23.45 11.03
N GLU A 499 11.23 24.60 10.42
CA GLU A 499 11.17 25.91 11.03
C GLU A 499 10.01 26.74 10.48
N PHE A 500 9.34 27.49 11.34
CA PHE A 500 8.06 28.11 11.02
C PHE A 500 7.94 29.53 11.57
N PRO A 501 7.19 30.40 10.89
CA PRO A 501 6.94 31.75 11.35
C PRO A 501 5.90 31.76 12.49
N PRO A 502 5.76 32.89 13.23
CA PRO A 502 4.72 33.05 14.24
C PRO A 502 3.30 32.79 13.71
N ALA A 503 2.42 32.34 14.61
CA ALA A 503 1.02 32.00 14.31
C ALA A 503 0.24 33.12 13.61
N TYR A 504 -0.60 32.75 12.63
CA TYR A 504 -1.63 33.62 12.08
C TYR A 504 -2.89 33.57 12.94
N LEU A 505 -3.29 34.70 13.54
CA LEU A 505 -4.39 34.75 14.49
C LEU A 505 -5.58 35.58 13.97
N VAL A 506 -6.80 35.10 14.19
CA VAL A 506 -8.04 35.82 13.88
C VAL A 506 -8.11 37.15 14.65
N GLY A 507 -8.32 38.26 13.94
CA GLY A 507 -8.45 39.60 14.52
C GLY A 507 -7.12 40.29 14.88
N ALA A 508 -5.97 39.68 14.57
CA ALA A 508 -4.66 40.25 14.88
C ALA A 508 -4.23 41.38 13.91
N GLY A 509 -4.92 41.54 12.78
CA GLY A 509 -4.70 42.65 11.85
C GLY A 509 -3.26 42.72 11.35
N ALA A 510 -2.60 43.86 11.54
CA ALA A 510 -1.22 44.09 11.08
C ALA A 510 -0.16 43.28 11.84
N LEU A 511 -0.53 42.57 12.92
CA LEU A 511 0.37 41.66 13.63
C LEU A 511 0.54 40.32 12.89
N ASN A 512 -0.38 39.94 12.01
CA ASN A 512 -0.18 38.78 11.13
C ASN A 512 0.83 39.17 10.03
N PRO A 513 2.00 38.50 9.93
CA PRO A 513 2.94 38.80 8.87
C PRO A 513 2.34 38.47 7.50
N ALA A 514 2.72 39.23 6.48
CA ALA A 514 2.32 38.92 5.11
C ALA A 514 2.88 37.53 4.70
N PRO A 515 2.15 36.71 3.92
CA PRO A 515 0.97 37.06 3.12
C PRO A 515 -0.38 36.83 3.83
N GLY A 516 -0.37 36.37 5.08
CA GLY A 516 -1.56 35.94 5.81
C GLY A 516 -2.07 34.56 5.42
N SER A 517 -3.25 34.18 5.93
CA SER A 517 -3.85 32.85 5.73
C SER A 517 -4.77 32.78 4.52
N CYS A 518 -4.92 31.57 3.95
CA CYS A 518 -5.91 31.24 2.94
C CYS A 518 -7.33 31.00 3.50
N GLN A 519 -7.50 30.94 4.82
CA GLN A 519 -8.81 30.80 5.45
C GLN A 519 -9.42 32.16 5.82
N SER A 520 -10.72 32.34 5.56
CA SER A 520 -11.44 33.54 6.01
C SER A 520 -11.59 33.54 7.53
N GLU A 521 -11.35 34.69 8.15
CA GLU A 521 -11.61 34.95 9.57
C GLU A 521 -13.11 34.97 9.92
N THR A 522 -14.00 35.04 8.92
CA THR A 522 -15.44 35.21 9.13
C THR A 522 -16.04 34.02 9.87
N GLY A 523 -16.65 34.27 11.04
CA GLY A 523 -17.28 33.23 11.85
C GLY A 523 -16.32 32.45 12.75
N LEU A 524 -15.02 32.75 12.71
CA LEU A 524 -14.03 32.22 13.63
C LEU A 524 -13.92 33.13 14.87
N PRO A 525 -13.61 32.58 16.05
CA PRO A 525 -13.45 33.36 17.26
C PRO A 525 -12.12 34.12 17.21
N ALA A 526 -12.08 35.29 17.85
CA ALA A 526 -10.85 36.05 18.01
C ALA A 526 -9.74 35.19 18.62
N ASN A 527 -8.51 35.36 18.13
CA ASN A 527 -7.30 34.63 18.53
C ASN A 527 -7.27 33.12 18.19
N ALA A 528 -8.21 32.60 17.38
CA ALA A 528 -8.01 31.28 16.80
C ALA A 528 -6.87 31.32 15.78
N GLN A 529 -6.01 30.30 15.80
CA GLN A 529 -4.95 30.13 14.82
C GLN A 529 -5.53 29.67 13.47
N LEU A 530 -5.07 30.31 12.41
CA LEU A 530 -5.41 30.07 11.02
C LEU A 530 -4.32 29.20 10.37
N PRO A 531 -4.66 28.41 9.32
CA PRO A 531 -3.67 27.67 8.53
C PRO A 531 -2.64 28.60 7.90
N TYR A 532 -1.40 28.14 7.78
CA TYR A 532 -0.31 28.89 7.13
C TYR A 532 -0.46 28.90 5.61
N CYS A 533 -1.00 27.82 5.05
CA CYS A 533 -1.26 27.65 3.63
C CYS A 533 0.00 27.64 2.77
N PHE A 534 1.09 27.08 3.29
CA PHE A 534 2.34 26.93 2.56
C PHE A 534 2.23 25.80 1.55
N ASP A 535 1.87 24.59 1.99
CA ASP A 535 1.62 23.45 1.11
C ASP A 535 0.19 22.97 1.31
N LEU A 536 -0.66 23.11 0.29
CA LEU A 536 -2.09 22.83 0.40
C LEU A 536 -2.46 21.57 -0.36
N ASN A 537 -3.16 20.64 0.28
CA ASN A 537 -3.69 19.43 -0.38
C ASN A 537 -2.60 18.57 -1.05
N VAL A 538 -1.41 18.46 -0.44
CA VAL A 538 -0.39 17.52 -0.91
C VAL A 538 -0.88 16.10 -0.64
N ASN A 539 -0.89 15.26 -1.67
CA ASN A 539 -1.40 13.90 -1.62
C ASN A 539 -0.24 12.91 -1.80
N VAL A 540 0.08 12.16 -0.75
CA VAL A 540 1.18 11.20 -0.72
C VAL A 540 0.62 9.79 -0.57
N HIS A 541 0.66 8.99 -1.64
CA HIS A 541 0.05 7.66 -1.62
C HIS A 541 0.77 6.55 -2.39
N HIS A 542 0.57 5.31 -1.97
CA HIS A 542 1.11 4.14 -2.68
C HIS A 542 2.64 4.16 -2.86
N ASN A 543 3.36 4.95 -2.03
CA ASN A 543 4.81 4.97 -2.06
C ASN A 543 5.39 3.86 -1.18
N ALA A 544 6.54 3.34 -1.59
CA ALA A 544 7.33 2.38 -0.84
C ALA A 544 8.59 3.06 -0.29
N VAL A 545 8.48 3.60 0.93
CA VAL A 545 9.54 4.35 1.63
C VAL A 545 10.29 3.43 2.57
N LYS A 546 11.44 2.92 2.12
CA LYS A 546 12.15 1.81 2.77
C LYS A 546 13.61 2.12 3.03
N LEU A 547 14.13 1.79 4.21
CA LEU A 547 15.58 1.81 4.49
C LEU A 547 16.23 3.18 4.21
N ASN A 548 15.57 4.25 4.62
CA ASN A 548 16.13 5.60 4.59
C ASN A 548 16.52 6.03 6.00
N SER A 549 17.41 7.01 6.10
CA SER A 549 17.83 7.57 7.38
C SER A 549 17.69 9.07 7.41
N SER A 550 17.22 9.60 8.53
CA SER A 550 17.36 11.01 8.86
C SER A 550 18.41 11.18 9.95
N THR A 551 19.47 11.92 9.61
CA THR A 551 20.59 12.22 10.51
C THR A 551 20.73 13.73 10.55
N GLY A 552 20.00 14.36 11.47
CA GLY A 552 19.90 15.82 11.54
C GLY A 552 20.87 16.46 12.53
N ASP A 553 21.08 17.75 12.31
CA ASP A 553 21.74 18.74 13.17
C ASP A 553 20.87 20.01 13.12
N GLU A 554 20.44 20.51 14.28
CA GLU A 554 19.73 21.77 14.65
C GLU A 554 18.68 22.44 13.70
N LEU A 555 18.38 21.92 12.52
CA LEU A 555 17.48 22.55 11.52
C LEU A 555 15.97 22.42 11.82
N PHE A 556 15.62 21.63 12.82
CA PHE A 556 14.27 21.55 13.34
C PHE A 556 14.28 22.16 14.74
N SER A 557 13.49 23.22 14.94
CA SER A 557 13.40 23.89 16.25
C SER A 557 12.87 22.97 17.36
N ALA A 558 12.25 21.85 16.99
CA ALA A 558 11.48 20.98 17.87
C ALA A 558 12.12 19.61 18.17
N THR A 559 12.99 19.12 17.29
CA THR A 559 13.56 17.76 17.31
C THR A 559 14.92 17.80 16.60
N PRO A 560 15.91 16.96 16.93
CA PRO A 560 17.22 16.99 16.25
C PRO A 560 17.16 16.70 14.74
N ALA A 561 16.16 15.93 14.31
CA ALA A 561 15.96 15.52 12.93
C ALA A 561 14.48 15.21 12.70
N GLY A 562 14.05 15.20 11.43
CA GLY A 562 12.72 14.74 11.06
C GLY A 562 12.68 13.22 10.91
N ALA A 563 11.64 12.71 10.27
CA ALA A 563 11.48 11.28 10.09
C ALA A 563 12.51 10.69 9.13
N GLY A 564 12.97 9.47 9.43
CA GLY A 564 13.71 8.67 8.45
C GLY A 564 12.86 8.38 7.22
N GLY A 565 11.56 8.13 7.40
CA GLY A 565 10.63 7.87 6.31
C GLY A 565 9.99 9.14 5.74
N VAL A 566 8.97 9.69 6.41
CA VAL A 566 8.15 10.81 5.89
C VAL A 566 7.89 11.88 6.94
N SER A 567 8.17 13.13 6.62
CA SER A 567 7.91 14.31 7.47
C SER A 567 6.89 15.25 6.82
N PHE A 568 5.84 15.59 7.55
CA PHE A 568 4.96 16.73 7.26
C PHE A 568 5.20 17.80 8.30
N CYS A 569 5.63 18.98 7.86
CA CYS A 569 5.96 20.09 8.74
C CYS A 569 4.87 21.17 8.72
N THR A 570 4.98 22.13 9.64
CA THR A 570 4.06 23.27 9.79
C THR A 570 3.69 23.89 8.45
N GLY A 571 2.39 24.09 8.23
CA GLY A 571 1.84 24.66 7.00
C GLY A 571 1.63 23.68 5.85
N SER A 572 1.84 22.38 6.06
CA SER A 572 1.39 21.29 5.17
C SER A 572 -0.13 21.05 5.25
N ASP A 573 -0.92 22.10 5.20
CA ASP A 573 -2.36 22.02 5.50
C ASP A 573 -3.12 21.14 4.50
N TYR A 574 -4.06 20.34 5.03
CA TYR A 574 -4.91 19.41 4.30
C TYR A 574 -4.13 18.29 3.59
N TYR A 575 -2.94 17.93 4.07
CA TYR A 575 -2.19 16.80 3.50
C TYR A 575 -2.98 15.49 3.66
N LYS A 576 -2.77 14.59 2.70
CA LYS A 576 -3.23 13.21 2.74
C LYS A 576 -2.03 12.27 2.65
N PHE A 577 -1.95 11.34 3.59
CA PHE A 577 -0.95 10.30 3.61
C PHE A 577 -1.65 8.94 3.65
N ASN A 578 -1.78 8.28 2.50
CA ASN A 578 -2.60 7.09 2.40
C ASN A 578 -2.01 5.93 1.58
N ASN A 579 -2.25 4.69 2.03
CA ASN A 579 -1.83 3.48 1.30
C ASN A 579 -0.32 3.36 1.07
N ASN A 580 0.51 3.98 1.92
CA ASN A 580 1.96 3.90 1.80
C ASN A 580 2.56 2.72 2.58
N TRP A 581 3.68 2.21 2.10
CA TRP A 581 4.52 1.21 2.76
C TRP A 581 5.78 1.88 3.30
N VAL A 582 5.86 2.06 4.61
CA VAL A 582 6.97 2.72 5.32
C VAL A 582 7.70 1.70 6.16
N CYS A 583 8.91 1.32 5.77
CA CYS A 583 9.63 0.24 6.45
C CYS A 583 11.11 0.47 6.69
N GLY A 584 11.61 0.13 7.89
CA GLY A 584 13.06 0.04 8.12
C GLY A 584 13.76 1.40 8.11
N ASN A 585 13.04 2.50 8.34
CA ASN A 585 13.61 3.84 8.33
C ASN A 585 14.14 4.23 9.70
N LEU A 586 15.26 4.95 9.71
CA LEU A 586 16.00 5.37 10.91
C LEU A 586 15.89 6.88 11.09
N SER A 587 15.60 7.37 12.28
CA SER A 587 15.75 8.79 12.63
C SER A 587 16.62 8.97 13.86
N THR A 588 17.49 9.99 13.83
CA THR A 588 18.22 10.50 15.00
C THR A 588 17.42 11.50 15.83
N GLY A 589 16.21 11.85 15.41
CA GLY A 589 15.26 12.68 16.13
C GLY A 589 14.01 11.91 16.57
N ASP A 590 12.99 12.65 16.99
CA ASP A 590 11.68 12.06 17.24
C ASP A 590 11.03 11.61 15.91
N GLY A 591 10.45 10.41 15.89
CA GLY A 591 9.74 9.88 14.71
C GLY A 591 10.63 9.06 13.76
N GLY A 592 10.67 7.74 13.90
CA GLY A 592 11.44 6.88 12.98
C GLY A 592 10.81 6.78 11.59
N GLY A 593 9.53 6.38 11.55
CA GLY A 593 8.79 6.14 10.30
C GLY A 593 8.16 7.39 9.71
N VAL A 594 7.18 7.96 10.40
CA VAL A 594 6.37 9.10 9.93
C VAL A 594 6.25 10.15 11.03
N VAL A 595 6.31 11.42 10.65
CA VAL A 595 6.17 12.57 11.55
C VAL A 595 5.14 13.56 11.00
N HIS A 596 4.19 13.95 11.85
CA HIS A 596 3.45 15.21 11.75
C HIS A 596 4.07 16.18 12.76
N LEU A 597 4.67 17.27 12.28
CA LEU A 597 5.43 18.23 13.08
C LEU A 597 4.84 19.64 12.98
N GLY A 598 4.42 20.18 14.11
CA GLY A 598 3.93 21.53 14.24
C GLY A 598 2.46 21.69 13.89
N PHE A 599 2.06 22.93 13.60
CA PHE A 599 0.66 23.29 13.38
C PHE A 599 0.25 22.99 11.93
N ILE A 600 -0.64 22.02 11.75
CA ILE A 600 -1.16 21.64 10.43
C ILE A 600 -2.68 21.44 10.49
N TYR A 601 -3.38 22.08 9.57
CA TYR A 601 -4.83 22.02 9.49
C TYR A 601 -5.32 20.75 8.77
N ASN A 602 -6.22 19.98 9.37
CA ASN A 602 -6.92 18.83 8.77
C ASN A 602 -6.00 17.80 8.08
N GLY A 603 -4.91 17.40 8.74
CA GLY A 603 -4.08 16.29 8.26
C GLY A 603 -4.81 14.94 8.29
N ASP A 604 -4.56 14.09 7.30
CA ASP A 604 -5.22 12.78 7.16
C ASP A 604 -4.20 11.65 6.93
N ILE A 605 -4.10 10.71 7.88
CA ILE A 605 -3.15 9.58 7.85
C ILE A 605 -3.95 8.28 7.86
N GLU A 606 -4.10 7.63 6.70
CA GLU A 606 -4.95 6.43 6.60
C GLU A 606 -4.40 5.25 5.79
N ASN A 607 -4.74 4.03 6.19
CA ASN A 607 -4.46 2.82 5.40
C ASN A 607 -2.98 2.57 5.11
N ASN A 608 -2.06 3.10 5.93
CA ASN A 608 -0.62 2.91 5.76
C ASN A 608 -0.12 1.68 6.51
N VAL A 609 0.99 1.13 6.01
CA VAL A 609 1.74 0.05 6.65
C VAL A 609 3.09 0.61 7.12
N ILE A 610 3.25 0.77 8.43
CA ILE A 610 4.39 1.40 9.10
C ILE A 610 5.13 0.34 9.94
N LEU A 611 6.22 -0.19 9.40
CA LEU A 611 6.88 -1.38 9.90
C LEU A 611 8.34 -1.12 10.26
N PHE A 612 8.80 -1.65 11.39
CA PHE A 612 10.24 -1.84 11.62
C PHE A 612 11.06 -0.54 11.53
N ASN A 613 10.48 0.61 11.87
CA ASN A 613 11.18 1.88 11.92
C ASN A 613 11.79 2.11 13.30
N GLN A 614 12.86 2.90 13.36
CA GLN A 614 13.63 3.11 14.58
C GLN A 614 13.89 4.60 14.77
N SER A 615 13.57 5.12 15.95
CA SER A 615 13.99 6.43 16.44
C SER A 615 15.01 6.19 17.55
N THR A 616 16.24 6.68 17.35
CA THR A 616 17.34 6.49 18.30
C THR A 616 18.33 7.64 18.24
N ASN A 617 18.77 8.10 19.41
CA ASN A 617 19.86 9.07 19.51
C ASN A 617 20.76 8.69 20.70
N PRO A 618 22.09 8.71 20.51
CA PRO A 618 23.02 8.29 21.55
C PRO A 618 23.14 9.28 22.72
N THR A 619 22.70 10.54 22.59
CA THR A 619 22.90 11.58 23.60
C THR A 619 21.60 12.06 24.26
N ILE A 620 20.47 11.95 23.57
CA ILE A 620 19.17 12.42 24.05
C ILE A 620 18.06 11.39 23.80
N ALA A 621 16.99 11.48 24.58
CA ALA A 621 15.86 10.57 24.40
C ALA A 621 15.07 10.96 23.14
N THR A 622 14.71 9.98 22.32
CA THR A 622 13.85 10.18 21.15
C THR A 622 12.61 9.30 21.22
N ASN A 623 11.48 9.85 20.76
CA ASN A 623 10.14 9.31 20.92
C ASN A 623 9.52 9.03 19.55
N GLY A 624 8.50 8.16 19.50
CA GLY A 624 7.79 7.87 18.24
C GLY A 624 8.60 6.99 17.31
N GLY A 625 8.55 5.66 17.46
CA GLY A 625 9.23 4.76 16.52
C GLY A 625 8.54 4.70 15.16
N GLY A 626 7.23 4.43 15.17
CA GLY A 626 6.40 4.29 13.98
C GLY A 626 5.85 5.63 13.49
N LEU A 627 4.87 6.17 14.20
CA LEU A 627 4.23 7.45 13.91
C LEU A 627 4.36 8.41 15.10
N LEU A 628 4.89 9.59 14.84
CA LEU A 628 4.89 10.73 15.76
C LEU A 628 3.92 11.79 15.27
N VAL A 629 3.15 12.32 16.20
CA VAL A 629 2.42 13.57 16.03
C VAL A 629 2.86 14.49 17.15
N MET A 630 3.42 15.63 16.78
CA MET A 630 3.84 16.62 17.76
C MET A 630 3.56 18.05 17.34
N GLY A 631 3.12 18.88 18.28
CA GLY A 631 3.24 20.32 18.15
C GLY A 631 4.71 20.72 18.24
N ALA A 632 5.08 21.81 17.60
CA ALA A 632 6.44 22.32 17.68
C ALA A 632 6.55 23.23 18.93
N PRO A 633 7.39 22.91 19.92
CA PRO A 633 7.67 23.82 21.02
C PRO A 633 8.44 25.05 20.52
N ASP A 634 8.05 26.24 20.98
CA ASP A 634 8.80 27.48 20.77
C ASP A 634 10.00 27.46 21.73
N VAL A 635 11.20 27.28 21.18
CA VAL A 635 12.45 27.34 21.94
C VAL A 635 13.47 28.16 21.16
N ASP A 636 13.27 29.47 21.15
CA ASP A 636 14.41 30.36 21.37
C ASP A 636 14.00 31.66 22.09
N PRO A 637 14.09 31.73 23.44
CA PRO A 637 13.94 33.01 24.13
C PRO A 637 15.16 33.90 23.82
N PRO A 638 14.98 35.10 23.22
CA PRO A 638 16.11 35.97 22.86
C PRO A 638 16.88 36.39 24.11
N CYS A 639 18.12 35.92 24.23
CA CYS A 639 19.02 36.25 25.34
C CYS A 639 19.88 37.48 25.01
N SER A 640 20.12 38.34 26.01
CA SER A 640 20.83 39.62 25.81
C SER A 640 22.34 39.51 25.60
N THR A 641 22.93 38.31 25.66
CA THR A 641 24.37 38.06 25.41
C THR A 641 24.60 36.63 24.96
N ASN A 642 25.46 36.46 23.95
CA ASN A 642 26.06 35.23 23.42
C ASN A 642 25.33 33.93 23.77
N ASP A 643 24.59 33.42 22.77
CA ASP A 643 24.19 32.03 22.55
C ASP A 643 24.74 31.03 23.58
N GLN A 644 24.01 30.96 24.69
CA GLN A 644 24.18 29.97 25.72
C GLN A 644 22.75 29.59 26.05
N ASP A 645 22.34 28.35 25.72
CA ASP A 645 21.01 27.73 25.88
C ASP A 645 20.40 27.89 27.29
N CYS A 646 20.08 29.13 27.67
CA CYS A 646 19.59 29.49 28.98
C CYS A 646 18.08 29.29 28.99
N VAL A 647 17.65 28.08 29.35
CA VAL A 647 16.23 27.77 29.61
C VAL A 647 15.68 28.76 30.65
N GLY A 648 14.82 29.68 30.21
CA GLY A 648 14.13 30.62 31.08
C GLY A 648 13.18 29.95 32.09
N ALA A 649 12.62 30.72 33.01
CA ALA A 649 11.57 30.19 33.90
C ALA A 649 10.38 29.68 33.06
N THR A 650 9.81 28.51 33.39
CA THR A 650 8.81 27.81 32.56
C THR A 650 7.52 28.60 32.29
N ASN A 651 7.23 29.63 33.08
CA ASN A 651 6.10 30.54 32.91
C ASN A 651 6.40 31.75 31.98
N LEU A 652 7.64 31.89 31.51
CA LEU A 652 8.07 32.89 30.54
C LEU A 652 8.22 32.29 29.13
N ILE A 653 8.19 30.96 29.03
CA ILE A 653 8.22 30.22 27.76
C ILE A 653 6.77 29.93 27.39
N GLY A 654 6.36 30.31 26.17
CA GLY A 654 5.03 30.01 25.65
C GLY A 654 4.83 28.49 25.49
N PRO A 655 3.61 27.95 25.69
CA PRO A 655 3.33 26.58 25.27
C PRO A 655 3.41 26.48 23.74
N SER A 656 3.63 25.27 23.22
CA SER A 656 3.54 24.99 21.78
C SER A 656 2.23 25.51 21.18
N ASP A 657 2.23 25.86 19.90
CA ASP A 657 1.02 26.17 19.13
C ASP A 657 0.07 24.96 18.97
N GLY A 658 0.52 23.76 19.33
CA GLY A 658 -0.24 22.53 19.15
C GLY A 658 -0.10 21.95 17.75
N THR A 659 -0.82 20.87 17.47
CA THR A 659 -0.76 20.17 16.17
C THR A 659 -1.71 20.73 15.12
N GLY A 660 -2.58 21.65 15.51
CA GLY A 660 -3.69 22.09 14.67
C GLY A 660 -4.90 21.15 14.68
N PRO A 661 -6.04 21.61 14.11
CA PRO A 661 -7.32 20.92 14.22
C PRO A 661 -7.50 19.80 13.19
N GLY A 662 -8.38 18.85 13.51
CA GLY A 662 -8.96 17.93 12.53
C GLY A 662 -8.06 16.78 12.09
N LEU A 663 -6.98 16.49 12.81
CA LEU A 663 -6.09 15.38 12.49
C LEU A 663 -6.79 14.02 12.69
N ARG A 664 -6.74 13.20 11.64
CA ARG A 664 -7.26 11.82 11.64
C ARG A 664 -6.13 10.81 11.41
N ILE A 665 -6.14 9.75 12.22
CA ILE A 665 -5.24 8.60 12.12
C ILE A 665 -6.13 7.36 12.06
N ASN A 666 -6.33 6.81 10.87
CA ASN A 666 -7.32 5.76 10.65
C ASN A 666 -6.76 4.53 9.92
N ALA A 667 -7.07 3.32 10.38
CA ALA A 667 -6.78 2.08 9.64
C ALA A 667 -5.30 1.87 9.28
N ASN A 668 -4.36 2.34 10.09
CA ASN A 668 -2.93 2.10 9.87
C ASN A 668 -2.46 0.83 10.61
N LEU A 669 -1.54 0.10 10.00
CA LEU A 669 -0.79 -0.97 10.65
C LEU A 669 0.55 -0.41 11.13
N MET A 670 0.76 -0.37 12.45
CA MET A 670 2.02 0.06 13.06
C MET A 670 2.64 -1.13 13.79
N MET A 671 3.71 -1.70 13.24
CA MET A 671 4.26 -2.95 13.76
C MET A 671 5.77 -3.03 13.82
N GLY A 672 6.30 -3.49 14.97
CA GLY A 672 7.73 -3.75 15.14
C GLY A 672 8.59 -2.50 15.08
N ASN A 673 8.04 -1.32 15.38
CA ASN A 673 8.79 -0.08 15.44
C ASN A 673 9.42 0.12 16.83
N ALA A 674 10.55 0.83 16.92
CA ALA A 674 11.22 1.15 18.17
C ALA A 674 11.34 2.66 18.41
N ALA A 675 10.91 3.09 19.60
CA ALA A 675 11.39 4.31 20.23
C ALA A 675 12.43 3.90 21.28
N GLU A 676 13.71 3.84 20.89
CA GLU A 676 14.75 3.16 21.68
C GLU A 676 14.84 3.69 23.11
N SER A 677 15.06 4.99 23.27
CA SER A 677 15.26 5.62 24.57
C SER A 677 14.04 6.35 25.12
N GLY A 678 13.01 6.55 24.29
CA GLY A 678 11.81 7.33 24.62
C GLY A 678 10.53 6.52 24.71
N SER A 679 9.42 7.19 24.41
CA SER A 679 8.05 6.69 24.56
C SER A 679 7.35 6.57 23.21
N GLY A 680 6.33 5.72 23.10
CA GLY A 680 5.52 5.64 21.87
C GLY A 680 6.21 4.89 20.73
N GLY A 681 6.55 3.61 20.94
CA GLY A 681 7.15 2.77 19.89
C GLY A 681 6.29 2.72 18.62
N GLY A 682 4.99 2.50 18.77
CA GLY A 682 4.00 2.53 17.68
C GLY A 682 3.55 3.95 17.36
N LEU A 683 2.85 4.59 18.31
CA LEU A 683 2.29 5.94 18.19
C LEU A 683 2.69 6.83 19.37
N ARG A 684 3.21 8.02 19.05
CA ARG A 684 3.50 9.09 20.00
C ARG A 684 2.65 10.32 19.69
N LEU A 685 1.94 10.82 20.69
CA LEU A 685 1.19 12.07 20.66
C LEU A 685 1.75 12.99 21.74
N GLN A 686 2.42 14.08 21.36
CA GLN A 686 2.99 15.05 22.29
C GLN A 686 2.69 16.48 21.87
N ASN A 687 2.46 17.39 22.82
CA ASN A 687 2.15 18.79 22.47
C ASN A 687 1.00 18.91 21.46
N ILE A 688 -0.03 18.07 21.59
CA ILE A 688 -1.24 18.14 20.75
C ILE A 688 -1.96 19.46 21.05
N ASN A 689 -2.03 19.77 22.34
CA ASN A 689 -2.66 20.95 22.89
C ASN A 689 -1.60 21.87 23.51
N GLY A 690 -1.84 23.18 23.40
CA GLY A 690 -0.94 24.21 23.88
C GLY A 690 -1.61 25.59 23.93
N ALA A 691 -1.22 26.50 23.04
CA ALA A 691 -1.67 27.89 23.04
C ALA A 691 -3.21 28.06 22.95
N GLU A 692 -3.90 27.16 22.28
CA GLU A 692 -5.36 27.20 22.12
C GLU A 692 -6.10 26.90 23.45
N VAL A 693 -5.52 26.08 24.33
CA VAL A 693 -6.09 25.82 25.67
C VAL A 693 -5.97 27.05 26.56
N VAL A 694 -4.86 27.78 26.43
CA VAL A 694 -4.64 29.05 27.15
C VAL A 694 -5.60 30.13 26.64
N THR A 695 -5.82 30.17 25.32
CA THR A 695 -6.70 31.13 24.65
C THR A 695 -8.18 30.85 24.91
N PHE A 696 -8.61 29.59 24.87
CA PHE A 696 -10.00 29.17 24.99
C PHE A 696 -10.24 28.24 26.20
N PRO A 697 -9.91 28.65 27.43
CA PRO A 697 -9.82 27.73 28.57
C PRO A 697 -11.15 27.10 28.99
N THR A 698 -12.28 27.70 28.64
CA THR A 698 -13.61 27.20 29.00
C THR A 698 -14.45 26.75 27.81
N ASP A 699 -13.90 26.75 26.60
CA ASP A 699 -14.57 26.28 25.38
C ASP A 699 -13.78 25.15 24.72
N PRO A 700 -13.88 23.91 25.24
CA PRO A 700 -13.13 22.77 24.72
C PRO A 700 -13.50 22.37 23.28
N SER A 701 -14.59 22.92 22.71
CA SER A 701 -14.90 22.72 21.29
C SER A 701 -13.89 23.40 20.34
N ARG A 702 -13.03 24.26 20.89
CA ARG A 702 -11.96 24.98 20.19
C ARG A 702 -10.59 24.34 20.33
N TRP A 703 -10.46 23.32 21.18
CA TRP A 703 -9.17 22.67 21.41
C TRP A 703 -8.85 21.72 20.28
N TYR A 704 -7.57 21.55 19.97
CA TYR A 704 -7.16 20.60 18.96
C TYR A 704 -7.45 19.18 19.43
N SER A 705 -8.00 18.37 18.54
CA SER A 705 -8.35 16.98 18.84
C SER A 705 -7.84 16.05 17.76
N VAL A 706 -7.43 14.86 18.19
CA VAL A 706 -6.90 13.82 17.31
C VAL A 706 -7.82 12.61 17.40
N GLN A 707 -8.24 12.11 16.23
CA GLN A 707 -9.06 10.90 16.10
C GLN A 707 -8.17 9.72 15.72
N VAL A 708 -7.95 8.80 16.66
CA VAL A 708 -7.20 7.56 16.45
C VAL A 708 -8.19 6.41 16.35
N THR A 709 -8.40 5.88 15.14
CA THR A 709 -9.46 4.90 14.88
C THR A 709 -9.03 3.73 13.99
N ASN A 710 -9.56 2.54 14.21
CA ASN A 710 -9.29 1.35 13.39
C ASN A 710 -7.80 0.97 13.23
N ASN A 711 -6.88 1.50 14.03
CA ASN A 711 -5.46 1.18 13.85
C ASN A 711 -5.12 -0.15 14.53
N ILE A 712 -4.22 -0.89 13.90
CA ILE A 712 -3.59 -2.06 14.50
C ILE A 712 -2.17 -1.64 14.91
N ILE A 713 -1.95 -1.50 16.21
CA ILE A 713 -0.68 -1.08 16.80
C ILE A 713 -0.12 -2.26 17.57
N ALA A 714 0.79 -2.99 16.93
CA ALA A 714 1.20 -4.29 17.44
C ALA A 714 2.71 -4.46 17.50
N ASN A 715 3.19 -5.20 18.49
CA ASN A 715 4.58 -5.67 18.48
C ASN A 715 5.64 -4.55 18.44
N ASN A 716 5.32 -3.33 18.88
CA ASN A 716 6.28 -2.22 18.93
C ASN A 716 7.08 -2.23 20.25
N VAL A 717 8.20 -1.52 20.29
CA VAL A 717 9.10 -1.45 21.45
C VAL A 717 9.32 -0.01 21.88
N ALA A 718 9.30 0.24 23.18
CA ALA A 718 9.74 1.52 23.75
C ALA A 718 10.69 1.32 24.94
N GLY A 719 11.75 2.10 24.97
CA GLY A 719 12.71 2.15 26.08
C GLY A 719 12.10 2.58 27.40
N TRP A 720 11.16 3.52 27.33
CA TRP A 720 10.58 4.15 28.51
C TRP A 720 9.19 3.60 28.84
N ASP A 721 8.16 3.99 28.08
CA ASP A 721 6.78 3.56 28.29
C ASP A 721 5.92 3.75 27.03
N GLY A 722 4.71 3.17 27.07
CA GLY A 722 3.72 3.32 26.01
C GLY A 722 4.21 2.82 24.66
N ALA A 723 4.81 1.63 24.63
CA ALA A 723 5.29 1.03 23.39
C ALA A 723 4.21 0.95 22.30
N GLY A 724 2.94 0.74 22.67
CA GLY A 724 1.82 0.93 21.76
C GLY A 724 1.55 2.42 21.50
N VAL A 725 1.02 3.12 22.50
CA VAL A 725 0.60 4.53 22.42
C VAL A 725 1.10 5.30 23.64
N SER A 726 1.62 6.51 23.44
CA SER A 726 1.93 7.43 24.55
C SER A 726 1.41 8.85 24.31
N LEU A 727 0.88 9.46 25.38
CA LEU A 727 0.17 10.75 25.34
C LEU A 727 0.81 11.74 26.31
N GLN A 728 1.21 12.92 25.84
CA GLN A 728 1.64 14.06 26.65
C GLN A 728 1.09 15.38 26.08
N ASP A 729 0.62 16.29 26.94
CA ASP A 729 -0.03 17.53 26.50
C ASP A 729 -1.14 17.28 25.46
N ALA A 730 -1.90 16.21 25.68
CA ALA A 730 -2.90 15.66 24.76
C ALA A 730 -4.25 15.52 25.49
N LEU A 731 -4.92 16.66 25.67
CA LEU A 731 -6.13 16.83 26.47
C LEU A 731 -7.41 16.40 25.74
N ALA A 732 -7.38 16.27 24.41
CA ALA A 732 -8.54 15.91 23.60
C ALA A 732 -8.21 14.84 22.53
N VAL A 733 -7.80 13.65 22.97
CA VAL A 733 -7.53 12.51 22.06
C VAL A 733 -8.59 11.43 22.20
N ASN A 734 -9.18 11.04 21.07
CA ASN A 734 -10.14 9.94 20.99
C ASN A 734 -9.45 8.71 20.42
N ILE A 735 -9.46 7.62 21.17
CA ILE A 735 -8.93 6.33 20.77
C ILE A 735 -10.13 5.39 20.75
N ILE A 736 -10.57 5.04 19.55
CA ILE A 736 -11.81 4.30 19.34
C ILE A 736 -11.61 3.18 18.31
N ASN A 737 -12.05 1.95 18.63
CA ASN A 737 -11.97 0.80 17.72
C ASN A 737 -10.54 0.48 17.27
N ASN A 738 -9.53 0.59 18.13
CA ASN A 738 -8.16 0.20 17.81
C ASN A 738 -7.81 -1.18 18.38
N THR A 739 -6.80 -1.83 17.81
CA THR A 739 -6.21 -3.07 18.33
C THR A 739 -4.76 -2.81 18.71
N ILE A 740 -4.50 -2.68 20.01
CA ILE A 740 -3.19 -2.37 20.62
C ILE A 740 -2.69 -3.61 21.37
N VAL A 741 -1.80 -4.38 20.75
CA VAL A 741 -1.52 -5.77 21.14
C VAL A 741 -0.04 -6.14 21.08
N SER A 742 0.45 -6.94 22.03
CA SER A 742 1.84 -7.44 22.06
C SER A 742 2.95 -6.37 22.03
N ASN A 743 2.67 -5.12 22.40
CA ASN A 743 3.71 -4.09 22.46
C ASN A 743 4.55 -4.27 23.74
N ASP A 744 5.83 -3.91 23.68
CA ASP A 744 6.81 -4.21 24.71
C ASP A 744 7.51 -2.95 25.23
N THR A 745 7.47 -2.76 26.54
CA THR A 745 8.31 -1.74 27.17
C THR A 745 9.46 -2.38 27.90
N THR A 746 10.68 -1.95 27.59
CA THR A 746 11.91 -2.49 28.21
C THR A 746 12.20 -1.86 29.57
N ALA A 747 11.68 -0.65 29.81
CA ALA A 747 12.00 0.19 30.97
C ALA A 747 13.52 0.34 31.15
N SER A 748 14.22 0.50 30.04
CA SER A 748 15.68 0.63 29.96
C SER A 748 16.14 2.09 30.00
N SER A 749 15.24 3.05 29.80
CA SER A 749 15.60 4.47 29.76
C SER A 749 16.03 5.06 31.12
N GLY A 750 17.23 5.65 31.17
CA GLY A 750 17.69 6.59 32.22
C GLY A 750 18.17 6.04 33.57
N VAL A 751 18.44 4.75 33.70
CA VAL A 751 18.56 4.10 35.02
C VAL A 751 19.96 3.71 35.51
N LEU A 752 20.99 3.66 34.66
CA LEU A 752 22.24 2.96 35.03
C LEU A 752 23.46 3.87 35.27
N PHE A 753 23.48 5.07 34.69
CA PHE A 753 24.61 6.00 34.82
C PHE A 753 24.13 7.45 34.94
N ASN A 754 24.75 8.25 35.82
CA ASN A 754 24.45 9.68 35.98
C ASN A 754 24.90 10.47 34.74
N THR A 755 24.04 10.52 33.73
CA THR A 755 24.22 11.33 32.51
C THR A 755 23.37 12.60 32.57
N LEU A 756 23.59 13.55 31.66
CA LEU A 756 22.90 14.84 31.62
C LEU A 756 21.36 14.72 31.55
N GLY A 757 20.81 13.59 31.06
CA GLY A 757 19.37 13.32 30.98
C GLY A 757 18.76 12.55 32.17
N ALA A 758 19.56 12.15 33.16
CA ALA A 758 19.10 11.35 34.31
C ALA A 758 17.89 11.91 35.11
N PRO A 759 17.64 13.23 35.21
CA PRO A 759 16.45 13.76 35.89
C PRO A 759 15.11 13.39 35.23
N LEU A 760 15.13 13.04 33.94
CA LEU A 760 13.99 12.64 33.13
C LEU A 760 13.89 11.10 32.99
N ALA A 761 14.47 10.31 33.89
CA ALA A 761 14.49 8.85 33.74
C ALA A 761 13.18 8.13 34.15
N SER A 762 12.96 6.92 33.62
CA SER A 762 11.85 6.02 33.99
C SER A 762 11.87 5.59 35.46
N SER A 763 13.04 5.63 36.10
CA SER A 763 13.20 5.71 37.54
C SER A 763 14.34 6.66 37.87
N GLN A 764 14.12 7.67 38.71
CA GLN A 764 15.19 8.56 39.17
C GLN A 764 16.23 7.76 39.96
N GLY A 765 17.49 7.77 39.52
CA GLY A 765 18.59 7.14 40.24
C GLY A 765 18.83 7.82 41.59
N PRO A 766 18.99 7.08 42.71
CA PRO A 766 19.19 7.69 44.03
C PRO A 766 20.66 8.09 44.32
N CYS A 767 21.55 8.11 43.32
CA CYS A 767 22.99 8.15 43.58
C CYS A 767 23.60 9.55 43.39
N VAL A 768 24.11 10.13 44.49
CA VAL A 768 25.06 11.26 44.45
C VAL A 768 26.42 10.77 43.96
N THR A 769 26.99 11.33 42.89
CA THR A 769 28.34 10.97 42.41
C THR A 769 29.39 11.17 43.53
N ASN A 770 30.31 10.22 43.73
CA ASN A 770 31.45 10.44 44.62
C ASN A 770 32.50 11.30 43.90
N PRO A 771 32.76 12.54 44.36
CA PRO A 771 33.64 13.48 43.65
C PRO A 771 35.11 13.03 43.60
N ASN A 772 35.52 12.04 44.39
CA ASN A 772 36.90 11.54 44.44
C ASN A 772 37.15 10.29 43.59
N THR A 773 36.09 9.61 43.14
CA THR A 773 36.21 8.33 42.38
C THR A 773 35.44 8.31 41.07
N GLY A 774 34.53 9.28 40.84
CA GLY A 774 33.65 9.28 39.67
C GLY A 774 32.59 8.19 39.67
N LEU A 775 32.56 7.33 40.70
CA LEU A 775 31.63 6.21 40.85
C LEU A 775 30.50 6.58 41.82
N PRO A 776 29.27 6.09 41.60
CA PRO A 776 28.18 6.32 42.54
C PRO A 776 28.31 5.42 43.80
N PRO A 777 28.00 5.93 45.02
CA PRO A 777 28.08 5.16 46.26
C PRO A 777 26.91 4.19 46.41
N SER A 778 27.20 2.99 46.93
CA SER A 778 26.23 1.94 47.26
C SER A 778 25.31 2.34 48.44
N PRO A 779 24.00 1.99 48.41
CA PRO A 779 23.33 1.13 47.44
C PRO A 779 22.66 1.94 46.32
N CYS A 780 23.20 1.82 45.12
CA CYS A 780 22.53 2.29 43.90
C CYS A 780 21.43 1.33 43.49
N VAL A 781 20.38 1.84 42.84
CA VAL A 781 19.33 1.02 42.24
C VAL A 781 19.96 0.21 41.11
N THR A 782 19.96 -1.13 41.25
CA THR A 782 20.47 -2.08 40.25
C THR A 782 19.33 -2.70 39.44
N THR A 783 18.10 -2.19 39.56
CA THR A 783 16.90 -2.73 38.93
C THR A 783 15.90 -1.62 38.60
N SER A 784 15.53 -1.47 37.33
CA SER A 784 14.48 -0.53 36.94
C SER A 784 13.08 -1.08 37.29
N THR A 785 12.07 -0.22 37.22
CA THR A 785 10.68 -0.58 37.47
C THR A 785 9.95 -0.86 36.18
N HIS A 786 9.03 -1.83 36.22
CA HIS A 786 8.07 -2.05 35.14
C HIS A 786 7.31 -0.76 34.80
N GLN A 787 7.00 -0.61 33.52
CA GLN A 787 6.28 0.53 32.97
C GLN A 787 5.10 0.08 32.08
N PRO A 788 4.06 0.91 31.88
CA PRO A 788 2.95 0.58 30.99
C PRO A 788 3.42 0.37 29.54
N ALA A 789 2.97 -0.71 28.91
CA ALA A 789 3.44 -1.11 27.58
C ALA A 789 2.44 -0.82 26.45
N GLY A 790 1.13 -0.99 26.71
CA GLY A 790 0.10 -0.73 25.69
C GLY A 790 -0.10 0.77 25.49
N LEU A 791 -0.93 1.40 26.32
CA LEU A 791 -1.14 2.84 26.35
C LEU A 791 -0.66 3.47 27.66
N VAL A 792 0.05 4.58 27.55
CA VAL A 792 0.43 5.42 28.69
C VAL A 792 -0.07 6.85 28.55
N SER A 793 -0.69 7.34 29.63
CA SER A 793 -0.99 8.76 29.84
C SER A 793 0.12 9.39 30.68
N ILE A 794 0.65 10.53 30.23
CA ILE A 794 1.74 11.24 30.91
C ILE A 794 1.18 12.54 31.50
N GLN A 795 1.79 12.99 32.60
CA GLN A 795 1.56 14.32 33.15
C GLN A 795 1.81 15.38 32.08
N ASN A 796 1.01 16.45 32.12
CA ASN A 796 1.25 17.61 31.28
C ASN A 796 2.65 18.19 31.56
N SER A 797 3.32 18.68 30.52
CA SER A 797 4.65 19.26 30.62
C SER A 797 4.66 20.45 31.57
N ALA A 798 5.85 20.75 32.11
CA ALA A 798 6.02 21.86 33.04
C ALA A 798 5.70 23.21 32.39
N VAL A 799 6.09 23.41 31.13
CA VAL A 799 5.80 24.62 30.34
C VAL A 799 4.29 24.76 30.13
N PHE A 800 3.62 23.70 29.66
CA PHE A 800 2.18 23.77 29.43
C PHE A 800 1.43 24.04 30.74
N THR A 801 1.74 23.30 31.80
CA THR A 801 1.09 23.45 33.12
C THR A 801 1.29 24.84 33.73
N ALA A 802 2.48 25.43 33.58
CA ALA A 802 2.79 26.76 34.11
C ALA A 802 2.00 27.89 33.42
N ASN A 803 1.59 27.67 32.16
CA ASN A 803 0.84 28.64 31.36
C ASN A 803 -0.69 28.47 31.44
N LEU A 804 -1.20 27.37 32.03
CA LEU A 804 -2.63 27.16 32.16
C LEU A 804 -3.29 28.21 33.08
N PRO A 805 -4.41 28.84 32.67
CA PRO A 805 -5.13 29.79 33.52
C PRO A 805 -5.72 29.10 34.74
N ALA A 806 -6.17 29.87 35.74
CA ALA A 806 -6.66 29.31 37.02
C ALA A 806 -7.86 28.34 36.86
N THR A 807 -8.68 28.53 35.82
CA THR A 807 -9.81 27.64 35.51
C THR A 807 -9.76 27.23 34.06
N ILE A 808 -9.82 25.92 33.81
CA ILE A 808 -10.10 25.33 32.50
C ILE A 808 -11.32 24.40 32.58
N THR A 809 -11.96 24.12 31.45
CA THR A 809 -13.07 23.14 31.36
C THR A 809 -12.66 22.00 30.43
N CYS A 810 -12.48 20.81 30.99
CA CYS A 810 -12.12 19.62 30.23
C CYS A 810 -13.22 19.24 29.23
N PRO A 811 -12.86 18.74 28.03
CA PRO A 811 -13.83 18.22 27.07
C PRO A 811 -14.61 17.03 27.65
N ALA A 812 -15.85 16.83 27.19
CA ALA A 812 -16.68 15.72 27.64
C ALA A 812 -16.03 14.37 27.33
N GLY A 813 -15.91 13.48 28.33
CA GLY A 813 -15.21 12.20 28.19
C GLY A 813 -13.70 12.25 28.44
N HIS A 814 -13.12 13.46 28.58
CA HIS A 814 -11.68 13.66 28.76
C HIS A 814 -11.31 14.06 30.20
N TYR A 815 -12.05 13.58 31.19
CA TYR A 815 -11.72 13.77 32.60
C TYR A 815 -12.27 12.62 33.44
N SER A 816 -11.64 12.39 34.60
CA SER A 816 -12.11 11.43 35.59
C SER A 816 -13.23 12.03 36.46
N GLY A 817 -14.25 11.23 36.75
CA GLY A 817 -15.39 11.63 37.58
C GLY A 817 -16.45 12.42 36.82
N THR A 818 -17.14 13.36 37.50
CA THR A 818 -18.30 14.10 36.95
C THR A 818 -18.07 15.60 36.78
N THR A 819 -16.90 16.10 37.16
CA THR A 819 -16.60 17.55 37.16
C THR A 819 -15.62 17.90 36.05
N ALA A 820 -16.11 18.59 35.02
CA ALA A 820 -15.29 19.05 33.90
C ALA A 820 -14.40 20.25 34.26
N SER A 821 -14.85 21.14 35.14
CA SER A 821 -14.08 22.33 35.54
C SER A 821 -12.87 21.93 36.39
N ASN A 822 -11.67 22.28 35.92
CA ASN A 822 -10.39 21.86 36.49
C ASN A 822 -10.31 20.36 36.77
N GLY A 823 -10.94 19.55 35.88
CA GLY A 823 -10.88 18.10 35.93
C GLY A 823 -9.47 17.56 35.71
N SER A 824 -9.35 16.23 35.65
CA SER A 824 -8.03 15.57 35.53
C SER A 824 -7.22 15.97 34.29
N CYS A 825 -7.88 16.41 33.20
CA CYS A 825 -7.19 16.89 31.99
C CYS A 825 -6.21 18.04 32.27
N ARG A 826 -6.43 18.82 33.34
CA ARG A 826 -5.53 19.90 33.76
C ARG A 826 -4.13 19.40 34.11
N ARG A 827 -4.02 18.15 34.57
CA ARG A 827 -2.77 17.56 35.08
C ARG A 827 -2.21 16.46 34.19
N PHE A 828 -3.07 15.78 33.44
CA PHE A 828 -2.72 14.60 32.66
C PHE A 828 -3.43 14.61 31.30
N SER A 829 -2.83 13.95 30.32
CA SER A 829 -3.49 13.67 29.04
C SER A 829 -4.53 12.56 29.20
N TYR A 830 -5.81 12.89 29.32
CA TYR A 830 -6.88 11.92 29.59
C TYR A 830 -7.66 11.59 28.30
N PRO A 831 -7.38 10.46 27.62
CA PRO A 831 -8.06 10.10 26.38
C PRO A 831 -9.48 9.58 26.62
N LEU A 832 -10.33 9.73 25.61
CA LEU A 832 -11.53 8.92 25.48
C LEU A 832 -11.14 7.55 24.92
N LEU A 833 -11.50 6.48 25.63
CA LEU A 833 -11.18 5.09 25.28
C LEU A 833 -12.47 4.30 25.09
N ALA A 834 -12.72 3.79 23.89
CA ALA A 834 -13.95 3.08 23.57
C ALA A 834 -13.76 2.02 22.48
N ASN A 835 -14.36 0.84 22.65
CA ASN A 835 -14.33 -0.22 21.64
C ASN A 835 -12.91 -0.72 21.30
N ASP A 836 -11.90 -0.48 22.14
CA ASP A 836 -10.53 -0.89 21.85
C ASP A 836 -10.18 -2.29 22.39
N VAL A 837 -9.25 -2.96 21.71
CA VAL A 837 -8.56 -4.16 22.22
C VAL A 837 -7.19 -3.74 22.72
N PHE A 838 -6.96 -3.83 24.03
CA PHE A 838 -5.63 -3.77 24.64
C PHE A 838 -5.24 -5.16 25.12
N TRP A 839 -4.35 -5.85 24.41
CA TRP A 839 -4.12 -7.26 24.71
C TRP A 839 -2.64 -7.63 24.78
N GLN A 840 -2.27 -8.26 25.89
CA GLN A 840 -0.96 -8.83 26.17
C GLN A 840 0.21 -7.89 25.84
N ASN A 841 0.08 -6.59 26.15
CA ASN A 841 1.19 -5.66 26.06
C ASN A 841 2.15 -5.92 27.23
N ARG A 842 3.42 -6.25 26.95
CA ARG A 842 4.36 -6.80 27.92
C ARG A 842 5.24 -5.73 28.54
N SER A 843 5.32 -5.78 29.86
CA SER A 843 6.17 -4.90 30.64
C SER A 843 7.41 -5.67 31.10
N PHE A 844 8.57 -5.18 30.72
CA PHE A 844 9.86 -5.66 31.19
C PHE A 844 10.50 -4.64 32.14
N ASN A 845 11.59 -5.04 32.78
CA ASN A 845 12.51 -4.17 33.47
C ASN A 845 13.94 -4.69 33.33
N ILE A 846 14.90 -3.82 33.58
CA ILE A 846 16.32 -4.16 33.55
C ILE A 846 16.82 -4.45 34.95
N THR A 847 17.68 -5.46 35.08
CA THR A 847 18.45 -5.77 36.29
C THR A 847 19.95 -5.83 35.97
N VAL A 848 20.79 -5.46 36.94
CA VAL A 848 22.26 -5.49 36.83
C VAL A 848 22.81 -6.54 37.78
N GLY A 849 23.44 -7.56 37.20
CA GLY A 849 24.15 -8.62 37.91
C GLY A 849 25.63 -8.30 38.16
N PRO A 850 26.42 -9.26 38.64
CA PRO A 850 27.88 -9.14 38.78
C PRO A 850 28.62 -8.91 37.45
N LEU A 851 29.94 -8.68 37.51
CA LEU A 851 30.82 -8.62 36.34
C LEU A 851 30.74 -9.91 35.51
N GLY A 852 30.84 -9.79 34.18
CA GLY A 852 30.82 -10.93 33.27
C GLY A 852 32.05 -11.86 33.40
N PRO A 853 31.99 -13.10 32.89
CA PRO A 853 33.15 -13.99 32.84
C PRO A 853 34.09 -13.66 31.65
N GLY A 854 35.37 -14.06 31.73
CA GLY A 854 36.31 -13.98 30.60
C GLY A 854 36.69 -12.56 30.19
N THR A 855 36.65 -12.25 28.89
CA THR A 855 36.92 -10.90 28.34
C THR A 855 35.85 -9.87 28.72
N LEU A 856 34.74 -10.30 29.33
CA LEU A 856 33.64 -9.46 29.79
C LEU A 856 33.76 -9.11 31.29
N ASN A 857 34.86 -9.49 31.95
CA ASN A 857 35.10 -9.24 33.37
C ASN A 857 35.30 -7.77 33.76
N GLN A 858 35.18 -6.85 32.80
CA GLN A 858 35.28 -5.41 33.01
C GLN A 858 33.90 -4.70 33.01
N GLN A 859 32.80 -5.40 32.71
CA GLN A 859 31.45 -4.84 32.73
C GLN A 859 30.46 -5.72 33.51
N HIS A 860 29.50 -5.08 34.19
CA HIS A 860 28.38 -5.77 34.83
C HIS A 860 27.41 -6.34 33.79
N VAL A 861 26.90 -7.55 34.04
CA VAL A 861 25.92 -8.19 33.15
C VAL A 861 24.56 -7.54 33.35
N VAL A 862 23.98 -7.00 32.27
CA VAL A 862 22.64 -6.42 32.25
C VAL A 862 21.66 -7.48 31.74
N THR A 863 20.47 -7.57 32.34
CA THR A 863 19.45 -8.56 31.97
C THR A 863 18.07 -7.94 31.94
N LEU A 864 17.33 -8.19 30.85
CA LEU A 864 15.92 -7.85 30.72
C LEU A 864 15.04 -8.95 31.35
N VAL A 865 14.13 -8.56 32.23
CA VAL A 865 13.28 -9.44 33.03
C VAL A 865 11.80 -9.06 32.78
N PRO A 866 10.87 -10.02 32.62
CA PRO A 866 11.08 -11.47 32.60
C PRO A 866 11.82 -11.95 31.35
N THR A 867 12.60 -13.02 31.49
CA THR A 867 13.23 -13.69 30.34
C THR A 867 12.19 -14.57 29.63
N LEU A 868 11.77 -14.15 28.44
CA LEU A 868 10.74 -14.84 27.66
C LEU A 868 11.36 -15.59 26.47
N ASN A 869 11.80 -16.82 26.71
CA ASN A 869 12.43 -17.64 25.67
C ASN A 869 11.41 -18.27 24.71
N GLN A 870 11.50 -17.87 23.45
CA GLN A 870 10.67 -18.41 22.37
C GLN A 870 11.22 -19.77 21.89
N THR A 871 10.32 -20.60 21.39
CA THR A 871 10.63 -21.88 20.70
C THR A 871 10.30 -21.85 19.22
N ALA A 872 9.56 -20.83 18.77
CA ALA A 872 9.25 -20.55 17.39
C ALA A 872 9.30 -19.04 17.14
N THR A 873 9.69 -18.64 15.94
CA THR A 873 9.75 -17.23 15.52
C THR A 873 8.38 -16.56 15.69
N GLY A 874 8.32 -15.45 16.44
CA GLY A 874 7.12 -14.66 16.69
C GLY A 874 6.19 -15.16 17.80
N GLN A 875 6.56 -16.23 18.52
CA GLN A 875 5.74 -16.83 19.57
C GLN A 875 5.50 -15.89 20.76
N CYS A 876 4.25 -15.78 21.20
CA CYS A 876 3.89 -15.14 22.47
C CYS A 876 4.06 -16.12 23.65
N VAL A 877 5.11 -15.94 24.45
CA VAL A 877 5.38 -16.75 25.65
C VAL A 877 4.56 -16.19 26.81
N SER A 878 3.62 -16.98 27.33
CA SER A 878 2.72 -16.55 28.41
C SER A 878 3.21 -16.87 29.82
N SER A 879 4.01 -17.93 29.98
CA SER A 879 4.53 -18.33 31.29
C SER A 879 5.56 -17.32 31.79
N GLY A 880 5.23 -16.62 32.88
CA GLY A 880 6.11 -15.62 33.51
C GLY A 880 6.09 -14.24 32.85
N ALA A 881 5.25 -14.03 31.84
CA ALA A 881 5.04 -12.70 31.25
C ALA A 881 4.34 -11.76 32.23
N SER A 882 4.75 -10.50 32.23
CA SER A 882 4.08 -9.41 32.94
C SER A 882 3.37 -8.55 31.91
N TYR A 883 2.07 -8.30 32.11
CA TYR A 883 1.25 -7.53 31.19
C TYR A 883 0.80 -6.21 31.81
N TRP A 884 0.94 -5.13 31.04
CA TRP A 884 0.49 -3.80 31.44
C TRP A 884 -0.08 -3.07 30.22
N ASP A 885 -1.39 -3.24 30.04
CA ASP A 885 -2.12 -2.77 28.87
C ASP A 885 -2.36 -1.27 28.86
N ILE A 886 -2.82 -0.70 29.97
CA ILE A 886 -3.05 0.74 30.08
C ILE A 886 -2.56 1.25 31.43
N GLY A 887 -2.06 2.47 31.49
CA GLY A 887 -1.57 3.07 32.73
C GLY A 887 -1.30 4.55 32.63
N VAL A 888 -0.99 5.14 33.79
CA VAL A 888 -0.54 6.54 33.89
C VAL A 888 0.90 6.53 34.39
N ARG A 889 1.76 7.39 33.83
CA ARG A 889 3.15 7.50 34.28
C ARG A 889 3.19 7.83 35.78
N GLY A 890 3.91 7.02 36.56
CA GLY A 890 3.95 7.11 38.03
C GLY A 890 3.05 6.12 38.77
N ASP A 891 2.22 5.35 38.06
CA ASP A 891 1.64 4.12 38.60
C ASP A 891 2.75 3.08 38.86
N THR A 892 2.51 2.17 39.82
CA THR A 892 3.51 1.15 40.22
C THR A 892 3.11 -0.27 39.80
N GLY A 893 1.99 -0.41 39.12
CA GLY A 893 1.54 -1.65 38.51
C GLY A 893 0.16 -1.52 37.86
N PRO A 894 -0.29 -2.53 37.09
CA PRO A 894 -1.51 -2.45 36.27
C PRO A 894 -2.81 -2.27 37.06
N GLY A 895 -2.84 -2.64 38.35
CA GLY A 895 -3.97 -2.39 39.26
C GLY A 895 -3.68 -1.35 40.36
N ASN A 896 -2.53 -0.67 40.31
CA ASN A 896 -2.13 0.29 41.33
C ASN A 896 -1.96 1.69 40.74
N HIS A 897 -2.98 2.52 40.95
CA HIS A 897 -3.08 3.90 40.44
C HIS A 897 -2.40 4.92 41.37
N SER A 898 -1.12 4.67 41.70
CA SER A 898 -0.32 5.53 42.59
C SER A 898 -0.08 6.94 42.04
N SER A 899 -0.25 7.14 40.72
CA SER A 899 -0.24 8.48 40.10
C SER A 899 -1.39 9.39 40.58
N GLY A 900 -2.43 8.80 41.19
CA GLY A 900 -3.66 9.48 41.60
C GLY A 900 -4.68 9.66 40.46
N LEU A 901 -4.50 8.97 39.34
CA LEU A 901 -5.42 8.97 38.20
C LEU A 901 -5.69 7.53 37.72
N THR A 902 -6.94 7.25 37.38
CA THR A 902 -7.35 6.00 36.74
C THR A 902 -8.03 6.32 35.42
N LEU A 903 -7.53 5.71 34.33
CA LEU A 903 -8.16 5.79 33.01
C LEU A 903 -9.48 4.99 32.98
N ALA A 904 -10.37 5.31 32.04
CA ALA A 904 -11.70 4.70 31.97
C ALA A 904 -12.00 4.12 30.58
N PRO A 905 -11.42 2.95 30.23
CA PRO A 905 -11.84 2.22 29.03
C PRO A 905 -13.31 1.79 29.12
N SER A 906 -13.98 1.70 27.98
CA SER A 906 -15.36 1.24 27.88
C SER A 906 -15.57 0.38 26.64
N TYR A 907 -16.40 -0.66 26.73
CA TYR A 907 -16.58 -1.65 25.66
C TYR A 907 -15.24 -2.19 25.14
N SER A 908 -14.26 -2.37 26.02
CA SER A 908 -12.89 -2.75 25.64
C SER A 908 -12.52 -4.16 26.09
N VAL A 909 -11.60 -4.78 25.35
CA VAL A 909 -10.93 -6.01 25.76
C VAL A 909 -9.60 -5.62 26.41
N LEU A 910 -9.33 -6.13 27.62
CA LEU A 910 -8.05 -5.95 28.34
C LEU A 910 -7.49 -7.31 28.79
N THR A 911 -6.17 -7.49 28.90
CA THR A 911 -5.60 -8.71 29.50
C THR A 911 -6.08 -8.91 30.93
N SER A 912 -6.27 -7.81 31.65
CA SER A 912 -6.85 -7.76 32.99
C SER A 912 -7.75 -6.54 33.12
N ILE A 913 -8.95 -6.75 33.67
CA ILE A 913 -9.89 -5.67 34.02
C ILE A 913 -9.79 -5.26 35.50
N ALA A 914 -8.76 -5.72 36.21
CA ALA A 914 -8.52 -5.27 37.59
C ALA A 914 -8.26 -3.75 37.60
N GLY A 915 -9.05 -2.99 38.37
CA GLY A 915 -9.04 -1.52 38.34
C GLY A 915 -9.92 -0.87 37.26
N TYR A 916 -10.38 -1.66 36.28
CA TYR A 916 -11.16 -1.20 35.11
C TYR A 916 -12.47 -1.98 34.91
N GLY A 917 -12.96 -2.65 35.95
CA GLY A 917 -14.20 -3.43 35.91
C GLY A 917 -15.45 -2.56 35.70
N GLY A 918 -16.44 -3.08 34.96
CA GLY A 918 -17.63 -2.33 34.56
C GLY A 918 -17.55 -1.78 33.13
N ALA A 919 -18.47 -0.90 32.75
CA ALA A 919 -18.52 -0.25 31.42
C ALA A 919 -18.43 -1.21 30.21
N ASN A 920 -18.91 -2.45 30.36
CA ASN A 920 -18.82 -3.53 29.37
C ASN A 920 -17.40 -3.94 28.96
N ASN A 921 -16.40 -3.71 29.81
CA ASN A 921 -15.05 -4.23 29.60
C ASN A 921 -14.99 -5.73 29.87
N THR A 922 -14.15 -6.44 29.13
CA THR A 922 -13.95 -7.90 29.26
C THR A 922 -12.48 -8.27 29.31
N ALA A 923 -12.16 -9.31 30.07
CA ALA A 923 -10.83 -9.94 30.09
C ALA A 923 -10.74 -11.20 29.21
N SER A 924 -11.75 -11.43 28.38
CA SER A 924 -11.82 -12.59 27.51
C SER A 924 -10.85 -12.42 26.34
N ASN A 925 -10.14 -13.50 25.97
CA ASN A 925 -9.19 -13.47 24.87
C ASN A 925 -9.90 -13.04 23.57
N PRO A 926 -9.45 -11.96 22.89
CA PRO A 926 -10.07 -11.48 21.67
C PRO A 926 -9.96 -12.47 20.51
N THR A 927 -9.19 -13.55 20.65
CA THR A 927 -9.14 -14.69 19.72
C THR A 927 -8.92 -14.23 18.28
N VAL A 928 -7.82 -13.52 18.06
CA VAL A 928 -7.35 -13.16 16.70
C VAL A 928 -6.79 -14.39 15.98
N VAL A 929 -6.75 -14.36 14.65
CA VAL A 929 -6.28 -15.48 13.81
C VAL A 929 -4.83 -15.87 14.14
N SER A 930 -3.92 -14.91 14.26
CA SER A 930 -2.57 -15.15 14.78
C SER A 930 -2.00 -13.90 15.46
N GLN A 931 -1.47 -14.07 16.66
CA GLN A 931 -0.77 -13.02 17.39
C GLN A 931 0.73 -13.07 17.09
N TYR A 932 1.41 -11.93 17.17
CA TYR A 932 2.84 -11.80 16.94
C TYR A 932 3.48 -11.05 18.10
N CYS A 933 4.53 -11.63 18.68
CA CYS A 933 5.26 -11.08 19.82
C CYS A 933 6.78 -11.04 19.57
N ASN A 934 7.39 -9.94 20.00
CA ASN A 934 8.83 -9.75 20.04
C ASN A 934 9.50 -10.74 20.98
N GLY A 935 10.75 -11.03 20.67
CA GLY A 935 11.65 -11.94 21.33
C GLY A 935 12.97 -11.97 20.58
N SER A 936 13.34 -13.13 20.05
CA SER A 936 14.68 -13.33 19.51
C SER A 936 14.93 -12.71 18.16
N ARG A 937 16.07 -12.01 18.03
CA ARG A 937 16.59 -11.53 16.75
C ARG A 937 17.06 -12.68 15.87
N ILE A 938 17.78 -13.64 16.46
CA ILE A 938 18.15 -14.89 15.80
C ILE A 938 16.90 -15.80 15.85
N PRO A 939 16.44 -16.38 14.74
CA PRO A 939 15.28 -17.27 14.77
C PRO A 939 15.43 -18.35 15.88
N PRO A 940 14.42 -18.55 16.74
CA PRO A 940 14.46 -19.60 17.77
C PRO A 940 14.70 -20.99 17.20
N GLU A 941 14.23 -21.24 15.96
CA GLU A 941 14.48 -22.45 15.19
C GLU A 941 15.97 -22.68 14.86
N ASN A 942 16.83 -21.65 15.02
CA ASN A 942 18.28 -21.70 14.90
C ASN A 942 19.01 -21.50 16.26
N GLY A 943 18.32 -21.78 17.38
CA GLY A 943 18.90 -21.68 18.72
C GLY A 943 18.87 -20.27 19.33
N GLY A 944 18.19 -19.33 18.68
CA GLY A 944 17.86 -18.03 19.29
C GLY A 944 17.00 -18.20 20.55
N MET A 945 17.19 -17.30 21.51
CA MET A 945 16.38 -17.16 22.72
C MET A 945 15.90 -15.71 22.81
N GLY A 946 14.81 -15.40 23.52
CA GLY A 946 14.03 -14.13 23.52
C GLY A 946 14.79 -12.80 23.31
N TYR A 947 14.55 -11.79 24.14
CA TYR A 947 15.35 -10.56 24.03
C TYR A 947 16.82 -10.85 24.36
N GLN A 948 17.75 -10.31 23.56
CA GLN A 948 19.18 -10.44 23.79
C GLN A 948 19.75 -9.12 24.31
N VAL A 949 20.52 -9.18 25.38
CA VAL A 949 21.21 -8.03 25.97
C VAL A 949 22.71 -8.33 26.02
N PRO A 950 23.41 -8.37 24.87
CA PRO A 950 24.84 -8.65 24.85
C PRO A 950 25.63 -7.66 25.73
N PRO A 951 26.62 -8.15 26.51
CA PRO A 951 27.55 -7.27 27.21
C PRO A 951 28.36 -6.43 26.22
N GLY A 952 28.57 -5.17 26.55
CA GLY A 952 29.36 -4.26 25.73
C GLY A 952 30.85 -4.56 25.73
N ILE A 953 31.53 -4.12 24.68
CA ILE A 953 33.00 -4.12 24.60
C ILE A 953 33.46 -2.66 24.61
N ALA A 954 34.34 -2.31 25.56
CA ALA A 954 34.97 -1.00 25.59
C ALA A 954 36.04 -0.89 24.50
N ASP A 955 35.98 0.17 23.70
CA ASP A 955 36.88 0.48 22.58
C ASP A 955 38.37 0.54 22.98
N ALA A 956 38.67 0.68 24.27
CA ALA A 956 40.02 0.73 24.82
C ALA A 956 40.72 -0.65 25.01
N THR A 957 40.11 -1.77 24.60
CA THR A 957 40.67 -3.11 24.85
C THR A 957 41.57 -3.62 23.71
N VAL A 958 42.88 -3.52 23.91
CA VAL A 958 43.91 -4.09 23.01
C VAL A 958 44.29 -5.50 23.50
N PRO A 959 44.44 -6.51 22.61
CA PRO A 959 44.45 -6.42 21.14
C PRO A 959 43.08 -6.70 20.51
N ASN A 960 42.55 -5.73 19.76
CA ASN A 960 41.49 -5.97 18.80
C ASN A 960 42.01 -6.87 17.66
N PRO A 961 41.24 -7.86 17.17
CA PRO A 961 41.64 -8.64 16.02
C PRO A 961 41.85 -7.73 14.79
N LEU A 962 42.92 -8.00 14.02
CA LEU A 962 43.19 -7.37 12.74
C LEU A 962 42.00 -7.65 11.79
N PHE A 963 41.21 -6.61 11.52
CA PHE A 963 40.05 -6.57 10.62
C PHE A 963 38.83 -7.41 11.06
N ASN A 964 38.07 -6.92 12.03
CA ASN A 964 36.69 -7.33 12.28
C ASN A 964 35.79 -6.09 12.43
N LEU A 965 34.70 -6.02 11.66
CA LEU A 965 33.61 -5.05 11.84
C LEU A 965 32.62 -5.59 12.89
N THR A 966 33.05 -5.69 14.15
CA THR A 966 32.12 -5.95 15.27
C THR A 966 31.67 -4.62 15.87
N PRO A 967 30.36 -4.36 15.97
CA PRO A 967 29.85 -3.20 16.70
C PRO A 967 30.35 -3.25 18.15
N ALA A 968 31.00 -2.18 18.61
CA ALA A 968 31.23 -1.97 20.04
C ALA A 968 29.91 -1.56 20.71
N ALA A 969 29.80 -1.69 22.03
CA ALA A 969 28.65 -1.08 22.70
C ALA A 969 28.76 0.43 22.58
N THR A 970 27.75 1.06 22.01
CA THR A 970 27.55 2.50 22.02
C THR A 970 26.53 2.86 23.09
N VAL A 971 26.44 4.15 23.44
CA VAL A 971 25.33 4.65 24.23
C VAL A 971 24.07 4.51 23.36
N ASP A 972 23.13 3.62 23.72
CA ASP A 972 22.07 3.19 22.79
C ASP A 972 20.67 3.30 23.42
N GLU A 973 20.51 2.96 24.71
CA GLU A 973 19.20 2.99 25.39
C GLU A 973 19.14 3.97 26.56
N GLY A 974 18.75 5.21 26.24
CA GLY A 974 18.44 6.25 27.24
C GLY A 974 19.66 6.65 28.04
N ASN A 975 20.75 6.92 27.33
CA ASN A 975 22.05 7.28 27.88
C ASN A 975 22.72 6.15 28.71
N ASN A 976 22.35 4.89 28.45
CA ASN A 976 22.97 3.72 29.06
C ASN A 976 23.82 2.95 28.06
N TRP A 977 24.88 2.30 28.57
CA TRP A 977 25.73 1.36 27.83
C TRP A 977 25.08 -0.04 27.80
N VAL A 978 23.90 -0.11 27.20
CA VAL A 978 23.11 -1.34 27.02
C VAL A 978 22.74 -1.41 25.54
N ASN A 979 22.88 -2.58 24.94
CA ASN A 979 22.41 -2.85 23.58
C ASN A 979 21.41 -3.99 23.66
N ILE A 980 20.12 -3.72 23.41
CA ILE A 980 19.08 -4.73 23.32
C ILE A 980 18.83 -5.08 21.85
N ALA A 981 19.13 -6.33 21.50
CA ALA A 981 18.75 -6.90 20.22
C ALA A 981 17.46 -7.72 20.37
N TRP A 982 16.48 -7.41 19.53
CA TRP A 982 15.16 -8.05 19.54
C TRP A 982 14.59 -8.26 18.13
N GLY A 983 13.65 -9.20 18.02
CA GLY A 983 12.98 -9.52 16.77
C GLY A 983 11.90 -10.59 16.96
N PRO A 984 11.47 -11.27 15.89
CA PRO A 984 11.86 -11.03 14.50
C PRO A 984 11.40 -9.64 14.03
N LEU A 985 11.91 -9.16 12.90
CA LEU A 985 11.39 -7.99 12.19
C LEU A 985 10.96 -8.42 10.80
N ALA A 986 9.95 -9.29 10.77
CA ALA A 986 9.40 -9.85 9.55
C ALA A 986 7.90 -10.10 9.69
N LEU A 987 7.20 -10.17 8.55
CA LEU A 987 5.77 -10.49 8.49
C LEU A 987 5.50 -11.99 8.30
N THR A 988 6.55 -12.80 8.12
CA THR A 988 6.45 -14.24 7.92
C THR A 988 7.50 -14.98 8.74
N ASN A 989 7.19 -16.22 9.11
CA ASN A 989 8.16 -17.11 9.75
C ASN A 989 9.16 -17.62 8.68
N PRO A 990 10.48 -17.55 8.92
CA PRO A 990 11.49 -17.87 7.91
C PRO A 990 11.52 -19.35 7.53
N VAL A 991 11.06 -20.25 8.41
CA VAL A 991 11.08 -21.70 8.20
C VAL A 991 9.79 -22.20 7.56
N THR A 992 8.65 -21.74 8.08
CA THR A 992 7.32 -22.26 7.69
C THR A 992 6.61 -21.41 6.64
N GLY A 993 7.04 -20.16 6.42
CA GLY A 993 6.34 -19.19 5.57
C GLY A 993 5.01 -18.68 6.15
N ALA A 994 4.65 -19.08 7.38
CA ALA A 994 3.40 -18.66 8.02
C ALA A 994 3.40 -17.15 8.31
N THR A 995 2.27 -16.48 8.06
CA THR A 995 2.08 -15.06 8.39
C THR A 995 2.17 -14.82 9.90
N LEU A 996 2.99 -13.86 10.29
CA LEU A 996 3.11 -13.36 11.65
C LEU A 996 2.12 -12.20 11.81
N GLY A 997 1.23 -12.27 12.81
CA GLY A 997 0.36 -11.16 13.19
C GLY A 997 -0.82 -10.93 12.24
N ASN A 998 -1.75 -11.89 12.19
CA ASN A 998 -3.06 -11.69 11.58
C ASN A 998 -4.10 -11.36 12.66
N TYR A 999 -4.40 -10.06 12.80
CA TYR A 999 -5.29 -9.53 13.83
C TYR A 999 -6.77 -9.51 13.42
N ALA A 1000 -7.15 -10.19 12.34
CA ALA A 1000 -8.56 -10.46 12.06
C ALA A 1000 -9.15 -11.30 13.21
N LEU A 1001 -10.42 -11.05 13.53
CA LEU A 1001 -11.13 -11.83 14.55
C LEU A 1001 -11.41 -13.24 14.01
N ALA A 1002 -11.15 -14.26 14.82
CA ALA A 1002 -11.56 -15.63 14.50
C ALA A 1002 -13.03 -15.86 14.87
N ALA A 1003 -13.66 -16.85 14.22
CA ALA A 1003 -15.04 -17.22 14.52
C ALA A 1003 -15.21 -17.59 16.01
N GLY A 1004 -16.23 -17.01 16.65
CA GLY A 1004 -16.49 -17.20 18.09
C GLY A 1004 -15.66 -16.31 19.01
N SER A 1005 -14.92 -15.34 18.44
CA SER A 1005 -14.24 -14.31 19.23
C SER A 1005 -15.24 -13.57 20.16
N PRO A 1006 -14.89 -13.37 21.44
CA PRO A 1006 -15.65 -12.53 22.38
C PRO A 1006 -15.69 -11.04 22.02
N ALA A 1007 -14.94 -10.60 21.00
CA ALA A 1007 -14.98 -9.23 20.51
C ALA A 1007 -16.12 -8.98 19.50
N ILE A 1008 -16.71 -10.06 18.95
CA ILE A 1008 -17.74 -9.99 17.91
C ILE A 1008 -19.07 -9.51 18.50
N ASP A 1009 -19.72 -8.53 17.86
CA ASP A 1009 -21.02 -7.94 18.21
C ASP A 1009 -21.09 -7.33 19.63
N HIS A 1010 -19.96 -6.97 20.23
CA HIS A 1010 -19.87 -6.53 21.63
C HIS A 1010 -19.46 -5.05 21.82
N ALA A 1011 -19.18 -4.30 20.76
CA ALA A 1011 -18.89 -2.87 20.81
C ALA A 1011 -20.16 -1.99 20.72
N THR A 1012 -20.00 -0.69 20.96
CA THR A 1012 -21.04 0.32 20.74
C THR A 1012 -20.85 1.07 19.41
N ALA A 1013 -21.96 1.52 18.80
CA ALA A 1013 -21.92 2.39 17.61
C ALA A 1013 -21.38 3.80 17.92
N THR A 1014 -21.28 4.19 19.19
CA THR A 1014 -20.84 5.54 19.58
C THR A 1014 -19.38 5.78 19.19
N GLY A 1015 -19.14 6.69 18.25
CA GLY A 1015 -17.80 7.06 17.79
C GLY A 1015 -17.12 6.04 16.88
N ALA A 1016 -17.76 4.88 16.65
CA ALA A 1016 -17.23 3.85 15.75
C ALA A 1016 -17.26 4.36 14.29
N PRO A 1017 -16.16 4.22 13.53
CA PRO A 1017 -16.15 4.54 12.09
C PRO A 1017 -17.10 3.66 11.28
N SER A 1018 -17.51 4.13 10.10
CA SER A 1018 -18.43 3.40 9.21
C SER A 1018 -17.80 2.18 8.53
N ALA A 1019 -16.47 2.11 8.46
CA ALA A 1019 -15.72 1.00 7.91
C ALA A 1019 -14.61 0.55 8.88
N ASP A 1020 -14.17 -0.71 8.79
CA ASP A 1020 -13.09 -1.30 9.58
C ASP A 1020 -11.71 -1.11 8.91
N PHE A 1021 -10.67 -1.70 9.52
CA PHE A 1021 -9.30 -1.70 9.02
C PHE A 1021 -9.15 -2.22 7.57
N PHE A 1022 -10.00 -3.16 7.14
CA PHE A 1022 -9.95 -3.71 5.78
C PHE A 1022 -10.92 -3.00 4.82
N GLY A 1023 -11.58 -1.92 5.26
CA GLY A 1023 -12.57 -1.19 4.48
C GLY A 1023 -13.96 -1.84 4.45
N ASN A 1024 -14.22 -2.86 5.26
CA ASN A 1024 -15.53 -3.47 5.37
C ASN A 1024 -16.49 -2.57 6.15
N THR A 1025 -17.74 -2.46 5.72
CA THR A 1025 -18.75 -1.65 6.43
C THR A 1025 -19.10 -2.22 7.80
N ARG A 1026 -19.32 -1.35 8.79
CA ARG A 1026 -19.79 -1.74 10.14
C ARG A 1026 -21.26 -1.34 10.36
N PRO A 1027 -22.05 -2.11 11.13
CA PRO A 1027 -21.74 -3.45 11.62
C PRO A 1027 -21.98 -4.53 10.55
N GLN A 1028 -21.31 -5.68 10.69
CA GLN A 1028 -21.67 -6.93 10.05
C GLN A 1028 -22.28 -7.87 11.08
N GLY A 1029 -23.54 -8.27 10.91
CA GLY A 1029 -24.20 -9.17 11.86
C GLY A 1029 -25.03 -8.43 12.91
N GLY A 1030 -24.84 -8.75 14.19
CA GLY A 1030 -25.72 -8.36 15.29
C GLY A 1030 -25.37 -7.03 15.97
N GLY A 1031 -24.13 -6.56 15.84
CA GLY A 1031 -23.58 -5.39 16.51
C GLY A 1031 -22.22 -4.99 15.94
N PHE A 1032 -21.59 -3.97 16.53
CA PHE A 1032 -20.23 -3.58 16.14
C PHE A 1032 -19.22 -4.48 16.86
N ASP A 1033 -18.06 -4.71 16.25
CA ASP A 1033 -16.98 -5.46 16.89
C ASP A 1033 -16.02 -4.57 17.67
N ILE A 1034 -15.49 -5.10 18.78
CA ILE A 1034 -14.42 -4.46 19.54
C ILE A 1034 -13.10 -4.62 18.78
N GLY A 1035 -12.36 -3.53 18.61
CA GLY A 1035 -11.09 -3.47 17.91
C GLY A 1035 -11.18 -3.00 16.46
N ALA A 1036 -10.04 -3.06 15.77
CA ALA A 1036 -9.83 -2.49 14.45
C ALA A 1036 -10.54 -3.21 13.31
N VAL A 1037 -10.89 -4.49 13.50
CA VAL A 1037 -11.45 -5.35 12.46
C VAL A 1037 -12.90 -5.68 12.78
N GLU A 1038 -13.74 -5.63 11.75
CA GLU A 1038 -15.09 -6.16 11.78
C GLU A 1038 -15.06 -7.58 11.19
N PHE A 1039 -15.50 -8.55 11.97
CA PHE A 1039 -15.61 -9.94 11.60
C PHE A 1039 -16.59 -10.11 10.44
N GLN A 1040 -16.03 -10.33 9.26
CA GLN A 1040 -16.79 -10.82 8.13
C GLN A 1040 -17.10 -12.29 8.41
N GLY A 1041 -18.28 -12.58 8.99
CA GLY A 1041 -18.79 -13.94 9.09
C GLY A 1041 -18.60 -14.63 7.74
N ALA A 1042 -17.91 -15.78 7.72
CA ALA A 1042 -17.28 -16.35 6.52
C ALA A 1042 -18.03 -16.00 5.23
N ALA A 1043 -17.49 -15.05 4.46
CA ALA A 1043 -17.99 -14.77 3.14
C ALA A 1043 -18.04 -16.12 2.40
N PRO A 1044 -19.18 -16.50 1.78
CA PRO A 1044 -19.17 -17.71 0.97
C PRO A 1044 -18.06 -17.52 -0.04
N ALA A 1045 -17.05 -18.40 -0.02
CA ALA A 1045 -15.99 -18.39 -1.00
C ALA A 1045 -16.62 -18.20 -2.39
N PRO A 1046 -16.10 -17.28 -3.24
CA PRO A 1046 -16.70 -17.02 -4.54
C PRO A 1046 -16.92 -18.37 -5.21
N ALA A 1047 -18.19 -18.69 -5.46
CA ALA A 1047 -18.57 -20.01 -5.89
C ALA A 1047 -17.76 -20.33 -7.16
N PRO A 1048 -16.95 -21.41 -7.17
CA PRO A 1048 -16.06 -21.68 -8.28
C PRO A 1048 -16.88 -21.83 -9.56
N ALA A 1049 -16.39 -21.26 -10.67
CA ALA A 1049 -17.15 -21.23 -11.92
C ALA A 1049 -17.58 -22.64 -12.35
N PRO A 1050 -18.83 -22.81 -12.83
CA PRO A 1050 -19.32 -24.11 -13.27
C PRO A 1050 -18.57 -24.56 -14.53
N ALA A 1051 -18.29 -25.85 -14.65
CA ALA A 1051 -17.72 -26.42 -15.87
C ALA A 1051 -18.52 -27.63 -16.31
N LEU A 1052 -18.95 -27.67 -17.57
CA LEU A 1052 -19.66 -28.81 -18.16
C LEU A 1052 -18.67 -29.74 -18.85
N THR A 1053 -18.80 -31.04 -18.57
CA THR A 1053 -18.01 -32.10 -19.20
C THR A 1053 -18.80 -32.86 -20.26
N SER A 1054 -20.12 -33.01 -20.09
CA SER A 1054 -20.95 -33.73 -21.05
C SER A 1054 -22.44 -33.39 -20.98
N ILE A 1055 -23.16 -33.76 -22.05
CA ILE A 1055 -24.61 -33.68 -22.18
C ILE A 1055 -25.14 -35.01 -22.74
N SER A 1056 -26.22 -35.55 -22.18
CA SER A 1056 -26.83 -36.81 -22.63
C SER A 1056 -28.36 -36.75 -22.54
N PRO A 1057 -29.09 -37.06 -23.64
CA PRO A 1057 -28.57 -37.34 -24.98
C PRO A 1057 -27.97 -36.08 -25.62
N ALA A 1058 -26.94 -36.26 -26.46
CA ALA A 1058 -26.26 -35.15 -27.15
C ALA A 1058 -26.98 -34.68 -28.44
N SER A 1059 -28.16 -35.23 -28.73
CA SER A 1059 -28.96 -34.85 -29.89
C SER A 1059 -30.45 -35.09 -29.67
N GLY A 1060 -31.30 -34.37 -30.40
CA GLY A 1060 -32.75 -34.59 -30.41
C GLY A 1060 -33.37 -34.21 -31.75
N ALA A 1061 -34.44 -34.93 -32.12
CA ALA A 1061 -35.14 -34.70 -33.39
C ALA A 1061 -36.12 -33.52 -33.30
N ARG A 1062 -36.30 -32.80 -34.41
CA ARG A 1062 -37.39 -31.82 -34.56
C ARG A 1062 -38.75 -32.41 -34.15
N GLY A 1063 -39.55 -31.64 -33.43
CA GLY A 1063 -40.87 -32.04 -32.97
C GLY A 1063 -40.88 -32.88 -31.68
N THR A 1064 -39.70 -33.20 -31.12
CA THR A 1064 -39.61 -33.91 -29.83
C THR A 1064 -40.02 -32.97 -28.70
N LEU A 1065 -41.05 -33.35 -27.94
CA LEU A 1065 -41.49 -32.64 -26.74
C LEU A 1065 -40.93 -33.33 -25.49
N LEU A 1066 -40.46 -32.54 -24.52
CA LEU A 1066 -39.98 -33.01 -23.22
C LEU A 1066 -38.86 -34.07 -23.29
N LEU A 1067 -37.85 -33.88 -24.15
CA LEU A 1067 -36.66 -34.72 -24.17
C LEU A 1067 -35.87 -34.56 -22.86
N PRO A 1068 -35.73 -35.59 -22.01
CA PRO A 1068 -34.96 -35.47 -20.78
C PRO A 1068 -33.46 -35.41 -21.11
N VAL A 1069 -32.81 -34.33 -20.67
CA VAL A 1069 -31.39 -34.05 -20.86
C VAL A 1069 -30.70 -34.00 -19.52
N THR A 1070 -29.60 -34.75 -19.39
CA THR A 1070 -28.71 -34.73 -18.23
C THR A 1070 -27.41 -34.02 -18.62
N LEU A 1071 -27.05 -33.00 -17.85
CA LEU A 1071 -25.81 -32.24 -17.98
C LEU A 1071 -24.88 -32.61 -16.82
N THR A 1072 -23.67 -33.04 -17.13
CA THR A 1072 -22.65 -33.46 -16.14
C THR A 1072 -21.49 -32.47 -16.16
N GLY A 1073 -20.93 -32.17 -14.99
CA GLY A 1073 -19.92 -31.14 -14.83
C GLY A 1073 -19.34 -31.06 -13.42
N THR A 1074 -18.80 -29.89 -13.07
CA THR A 1074 -18.36 -29.51 -11.73
C THR A 1074 -18.96 -28.17 -11.34
N ASN A 1075 -19.08 -27.91 -10.03
CA ASN A 1075 -19.62 -26.67 -9.45
C ASN A 1075 -21.04 -26.29 -9.95
N LEU A 1076 -21.90 -27.28 -10.19
CA LEU A 1076 -23.28 -27.06 -10.69
C LEU A 1076 -24.30 -26.76 -9.58
N THR A 1077 -23.86 -26.67 -8.32
CA THR A 1077 -24.72 -26.33 -7.18
C THR A 1077 -25.37 -24.95 -7.38
N GLY A 1078 -26.67 -24.86 -7.14
CA GLY A 1078 -27.42 -23.60 -7.29
C GLY A 1078 -27.70 -23.19 -8.74
N ALA A 1079 -27.58 -24.10 -9.72
CA ALA A 1079 -27.91 -23.81 -11.12
C ALA A 1079 -29.31 -23.19 -11.28
N THR A 1080 -29.38 -22.01 -11.89
CA THR A 1080 -30.62 -21.23 -12.08
C THR A 1080 -31.13 -21.29 -13.51
N ALA A 1081 -30.26 -21.56 -14.49
CA ALA A 1081 -30.64 -21.63 -15.89
C ALA A 1081 -29.76 -22.60 -16.70
N VAL A 1082 -30.36 -23.18 -17.75
CA VAL A 1082 -29.68 -23.86 -18.85
C VAL A 1082 -30.02 -23.10 -20.12
N THR A 1083 -29.01 -22.61 -20.83
CA THR A 1083 -29.19 -21.75 -22.00
C THR A 1083 -28.83 -22.50 -23.28
N VAL A 1084 -29.71 -22.42 -24.29
CA VAL A 1084 -29.49 -22.99 -25.62
C VAL A 1084 -29.71 -21.90 -26.67
N PRO A 1085 -28.65 -21.30 -27.23
CA PRO A 1085 -28.74 -20.25 -28.25
C PRO A 1085 -29.31 -20.78 -29.57
N GLY A 1086 -29.94 -19.92 -30.37
CA GLY A 1086 -30.34 -20.22 -31.75
C GLY A 1086 -31.84 -20.48 -31.98
N GLY A 1087 -32.69 -20.35 -30.97
CA GLY A 1087 -34.15 -20.43 -31.08
C GLY A 1087 -34.71 -21.83 -31.42
N GLY A 1088 -35.98 -22.08 -31.07
CA GLY A 1088 -36.66 -23.35 -31.38
C GLY A 1088 -36.41 -24.52 -30.42
N ILE A 1089 -35.63 -24.33 -29.35
CA ILE A 1089 -35.54 -25.25 -28.21
C ILE A 1089 -35.98 -24.50 -26.95
N THR A 1090 -36.99 -25.03 -26.25
CA THR A 1090 -37.43 -24.51 -24.96
C THR A 1090 -36.96 -25.44 -23.85
N VAL A 1091 -36.28 -24.89 -22.84
CA VAL A 1091 -35.82 -25.64 -21.67
C VAL A 1091 -36.83 -25.50 -20.53
N SER A 1092 -37.18 -26.61 -19.89
CA SER A 1092 -38.13 -26.65 -18.76
C SER A 1092 -37.72 -27.72 -17.75
N GLY A 1093 -38.28 -27.68 -16.53
CA GLY A 1093 -38.03 -28.72 -15.53
C GLY A 1093 -36.57 -28.86 -15.11
N LEU A 1094 -35.86 -27.74 -14.92
CA LEU A 1094 -34.50 -27.74 -14.39
C LEU A 1094 -34.50 -28.26 -12.95
N THR A 1095 -33.80 -29.36 -12.72
CA THR A 1095 -33.62 -29.96 -11.39
C THR A 1095 -32.14 -30.17 -11.10
N LEU A 1096 -31.66 -29.58 -10.01
CA LEU A 1096 -30.33 -29.84 -9.46
C LEU A 1096 -30.31 -31.22 -8.80
N VAL A 1097 -29.47 -32.14 -9.29
CA VAL A 1097 -29.31 -33.46 -8.67
C VAL A 1097 -28.20 -33.42 -7.62
N ASN A 1098 -27.04 -32.87 -7.97
CA ASN A 1098 -25.89 -32.62 -7.07
C ASN A 1098 -24.90 -31.64 -7.74
N ALA A 1099 -23.77 -31.35 -7.08
CA ALA A 1099 -22.74 -30.43 -7.57
C ALA A 1099 -22.10 -30.80 -8.93
N THR A 1100 -22.36 -32.00 -9.45
CA THR A 1100 -21.81 -32.50 -10.71
C THR A 1100 -22.87 -32.88 -11.74
N THR A 1101 -24.15 -32.77 -11.41
CA THR A 1101 -25.23 -33.25 -12.28
C THR A 1101 -26.50 -32.41 -12.13
N ILE A 1102 -27.04 -31.96 -13.27
CA ILE A 1102 -28.37 -31.35 -13.37
C ILE A 1102 -29.17 -32.04 -14.47
N ARG A 1103 -30.50 -32.00 -14.36
CA ARG A 1103 -31.42 -32.48 -15.39
C ARG A 1103 -32.33 -31.36 -15.84
N ALA A 1104 -32.67 -31.34 -17.12
CA ALA A 1104 -33.64 -30.43 -17.72
C ALA A 1104 -34.36 -31.13 -18.88
N ASN A 1105 -35.52 -30.61 -19.30
CA ASN A 1105 -36.28 -31.13 -20.43
C ASN A 1105 -36.20 -30.16 -21.61
N PHE A 1106 -35.80 -30.65 -22.77
CA PHE A 1106 -35.74 -29.88 -24.01
C PHE A 1106 -36.98 -30.18 -24.86
N SER A 1107 -37.73 -29.15 -25.24
CA SER A 1107 -38.80 -29.23 -26.23
C SER A 1107 -38.30 -28.61 -27.54
N ILE A 1108 -38.14 -29.42 -28.57
CA ILE A 1108 -37.56 -29.05 -29.87
C ILE A 1108 -38.71 -28.80 -30.84
N ALA A 1109 -38.90 -27.55 -31.25
CA ALA A 1109 -39.93 -27.18 -32.21
C ALA A 1109 -39.76 -27.92 -33.54
N ALA A 1110 -40.87 -28.20 -34.24
CA ALA A 1110 -40.84 -28.78 -35.57
C ALA A 1110 -40.07 -27.90 -36.60
N THR A 1111 -39.95 -26.60 -36.31
CA THR A 1111 -39.24 -25.60 -37.14
C THR A 1111 -37.82 -25.31 -36.66
N ALA A 1112 -37.32 -25.92 -35.58
CA ALA A 1112 -35.98 -25.66 -35.05
C ALA A 1112 -34.91 -25.92 -36.11
N LEU A 1113 -33.99 -24.99 -36.38
CA LEU A 1113 -32.94 -25.19 -37.40
C LEU A 1113 -32.12 -26.47 -37.09
N LEU A 1114 -31.66 -27.20 -38.12
CA LEU A 1114 -30.80 -28.37 -37.92
C LEU A 1114 -29.38 -27.93 -37.49
N GLY A 1115 -28.62 -28.86 -36.91
CA GLY A 1115 -27.22 -28.67 -36.56
C GLY A 1115 -26.93 -28.42 -35.08
N ASN A 1116 -25.66 -28.16 -34.78
CA ASN A 1116 -25.12 -28.09 -33.42
C ASN A 1116 -25.56 -26.81 -32.68
N ARG A 1117 -25.78 -26.95 -31.37
CA ARG A 1117 -26.16 -25.88 -30.42
C ARG A 1117 -25.21 -25.93 -29.23
N ALA A 1118 -24.72 -24.77 -28.81
CA ALA A 1118 -23.81 -24.64 -27.68
C ALA A 1118 -24.61 -24.45 -26.39
N VAL A 1119 -24.68 -25.48 -25.54
CA VAL A 1119 -25.47 -25.46 -24.30
C VAL A 1119 -24.57 -25.03 -23.14
N SER A 1120 -25.03 -24.08 -22.32
CA SER A 1120 -24.35 -23.63 -21.09
C SER A 1120 -25.27 -23.66 -19.87
N VAL A 1121 -24.67 -23.62 -18.67
CA VAL A 1121 -25.36 -23.55 -17.39
C VAL A 1121 -24.94 -22.30 -16.63
N THR A 1122 -25.89 -21.64 -15.98
CA THR A 1122 -25.65 -20.49 -15.10
C THR A 1122 -25.87 -20.89 -13.65
N THR A 1123 -24.91 -20.54 -12.79
CA THR A 1123 -24.92 -20.71 -11.33
C THR A 1123 -24.53 -19.40 -10.66
N PRO A 1124 -24.61 -19.27 -9.31
CA PRO A 1124 -24.05 -18.13 -8.60
C PRO A 1124 -22.54 -17.90 -8.84
N GLY A 1125 -21.80 -18.94 -9.25
CA GLY A 1125 -20.37 -18.85 -9.60
C GLY A 1125 -20.09 -18.38 -11.03
N GLY A 1126 -21.11 -17.98 -11.79
CA GLY A 1126 -21.00 -17.55 -13.18
C GLY A 1126 -21.60 -18.54 -14.19
N THR A 1127 -21.24 -18.38 -15.47
CA THR A 1127 -21.72 -19.23 -16.58
C THR A 1127 -20.64 -20.21 -17.03
N SER A 1128 -21.02 -21.44 -17.33
CA SER A 1128 -20.08 -22.51 -17.70
C SER A 1128 -19.51 -22.37 -19.10
N ASN A 1129 -18.45 -23.14 -19.39
CA ASN A 1129 -18.12 -23.52 -20.77
C ASN A 1129 -19.31 -24.23 -21.44
N THR A 1130 -19.27 -24.37 -22.77
CA THR A 1130 -20.38 -24.97 -23.53
C THR A 1130 -20.15 -26.44 -23.89
N VAL A 1131 -21.23 -27.21 -23.97
CA VAL A 1131 -21.27 -28.57 -24.53
C VAL A 1131 -22.21 -28.62 -25.72
N THR A 1132 -21.96 -29.51 -26.68
CA THR A 1132 -22.68 -29.51 -27.97
C THR A 1132 -23.94 -30.38 -27.92
N PHE A 1133 -25.08 -29.83 -28.34
CA PHE A 1133 -26.34 -30.54 -28.59
C PHE A 1133 -26.76 -30.42 -30.06
N ALA A 1134 -27.01 -31.53 -30.76
CA ALA A 1134 -27.38 -31.51 -32.18
C ALA A 1134 -28.90 -31.64 -32.41
N VAL A 1135 -29.48 -30.71 -33.17
CA VAL A 1135 -30.85 -30.84 -33.68
C VAL A 1135 -30.83 -31.63 -34.99
N VAL A 1136 -31.51 -32.78 -35.00
CA VAL A 1136 -31.58 -33.69 -36.16
C VAL A 1136 -32.99 -33.73 -36.77
N ALA A 1137 -33.11 -34.21 -38.01
CA ALA A 1137 -34.41 -34.41 -38.65
C ALA A 1137 -35.17 -35.59 -38.02
N GLY A 1138 -36.49 -35.48 -37.85
CA GLY A 1138 -37.34 -36.59 -37.41
C GLY A 1138 -37.71 -37.55 -38.56
N SER A 1139 -38.10 -38.79 -38.25
CA SER A 1139 -38.55 -39.81 -39.21
C SER A 1139 -40.03 -40.20 -39.01
N GLY A 1140 -40.73 -40.60 -40.09
CA GLY A 1140 -42.06 -41.22 -40.04
C GLY A 1140 -41.98 -42.73 -39.77
N THR A 1141 -43.02 -43.35 -39.21
CA THR A 1141 -43.02 -44.79 -38.87
C THR A 1141 -44.39 -45.41 -39.15
N LEU A 1142 -44.44 -46.45 -39.99
CA LEU A 1142 -45.69 -47.14 -40.37
C LEU A 1142 -46.10 -48.17 -39.31
N SER A 1143 -47.38 -48.19 -38.88
CA SER A 1143 -47.94 -49.22 -38.00
C SER A 1143 -49.34 -49.66 -38.45
N PHE A 1144 -49.63 -50.96 -38.47
CA PHE A 1144 -50.97 -51.49 -38.73
C PHE A 1144 -51.75 -51.63 -37.42
N THR A 1145 -52.94 -51.03 -37.35
CA THR A 1145 -53.70 -50.90 -36.10
C THR A 1145 -54.98 -51.74 -36.04
N SER A 1146 -55.60 -52.11 -37.17
CA SER A 1146 -56.75 -53.02 -37.20
C SER A 1146 -56.98 -53.67 -38.58
N ALA A 1147 -57.72 -54.79 -38.62
CA ALA A 1147 -58.20 -55.40 -39.87
C ALA A 1147 -59.64 -55.92 -39.74
N THR A 1148 -60.44 -55.82 -40.81
CA THR A 1148 -61.88 -56.15 -40.77
C THR A 1148 -62.18 -57.65 -40.93
N ASN A 1149 -61.38 -58.39 -41.71
CA ASN A 1149 -61.54 -59.83 -41.90
C ASN A 1149 -60.18 -60.52 -41.76
N GLY A 1150 -59.89 -60.98 -40.54
CA GLY A 1150 -58.63 -61.61 -40.15
C GLY A 1150 -58.02 -60.98 -38.90
N THR A 1151 -57.06 -61.67 -38.29
CA THR A 1151 -56.37 -61.21 -37.08
C THR A 1151 -54.99 -60.66 -37.45
N LEU A 1152 -54.67 -59.46 -36.94
CA LEU A 1152 -53.33 -58.90 -37.04
C LEU A 1152 -52.42 -59.49 -35.96
N GLY A 1153 -51.31 -60.10 -36.37
CA GLY A 1153 -50.31 -60.68 -35.48
C GLY A 1153 -48.93 -60.08 -35.73
N THR A 1154 -47.94 -60.53 -34.96
CA THR A 1154 -46.52 -60.23 -35.24
C THR A 1154 -45.74 -61.53 -35.20
N VAL A 1155 -45.06 -61.87 -36.28
CA VAL A 1155 -44.23 -63.08 -36.37
C VAL A 1155 -42.83 -62.62 -36.76
N LEU A 1156 -41.83 -62.97 -35.94
CA LEU A 1156 -40.42 -62.58 -36.13
C LEU A 1156 -40.21 -61.08 -36.37
N GLY A 1157 -40.91 -60.22 -35.61
CA GLY A 1157 -40.77 -58.76 -35.68
C GLY A 1157 -41.58 -58.08 -36.80
N ILE A 1158 -42.31 -58.85 -37.61
CA ILE A 1158 -43.08 -58.37 -38.76
C ILE A 1158 -44.58 -58.52 -38.48
N ARG A 1159 -45.38 -57.48 -38.77
CA ARG A 1159 -46.85 -57.51 -38.65
C ARG A 1159 -47.48 -58.37 -39.75
N THR A 1160 -48.40 -59.26 -39.41
CA THR A 1160 -49.03 -60.25 -40.31
C THR A 1160 -50.56 -60.20 -40.22
N LEU A 1161 -51.28 -60.57 -41.30
CA LEU A 1161 -52.75 -60.69 -41.32
C LEU A 1161 -53.16 -62.14 -41.63
N THR A 1162 -53.96 -62.77 -40.76
CA THR A 1162 -54.43 -64.16 -40.93
C THR A 1162 -55.94 -64.24 -41.09
N PHE A 1163 -56.47 -64.99 -42.06
CA PHE A 1163 -57.92 -65.13 -42.29
C PHE A 1163 -58.31 -66.54 -42.76
N THR A 1164 -59.60 -66.89 -42.68
CA THR A 1164 -60.13 -68.23 -43.09
C THR A 1164 -61.05 -68.08 -44.29
N ILE A 1165 -60.95 -68.98 -45.28
CA ILE A 1165 -61.84 -68.99 -46.45
C ILE A 1165 -63.05 -69.91 -46.18
N PRO A 1166 -64.30 -69.39 -46.26
CA PRO A 1166 -65.50 -70.21 -46.09
C PRO A 1166 -65.76 -71.16 -47.29
N ALA A 1167 -66.39 -72.31 -47.03
CA ALA A 1167 -66.83 -73.27 -48.05
C ALA A 1167 -68.36 -73.18 -48.27
N PRO A 1168 -68.88 -73.11 -49.52
CA PRO A 1168 -68.17 -73.10 -50.81
C PRO A 1168 -67.43 -71.77 -51.09
N ARG A 1169 -66.32 -71.85 -51.85
CA ARG A 1169 -65.29 -70.81 -51.94
C ARG A 1169 -65.80 -69.51 -52.59
N ALA A 1170 -65.87 -68.42 -51.81
CA ALA A 1170 -66.22 -67.06 -52.26
C ALA A 1170 -65.04 -66.08 -52.06
N ALA A 1171 -64.97 -65.03 -52.89
CA ALA A 1171 -63.95 -63.98 -52.76
C ALA A 1171 -64.15 -63.18 -51.46
N VAL A 1172 -63.08 -62.97 -50.69
CA VAL A 1172 -63.08 -62.22 -49.42
C VAL A 1172 -62.22 -60.97 -49.57
N THR A 1173 -62.70 -59.85 -49.03
CA THR A 1173 -61.95 -58.59 -48.93
C THR A 1173 -61.65 -58.29 -47.46
N SER A 1174 -60.40 -57.92 -47.17
CA SER A 1174 -59.98 -57.44 -45.85
C SER A 1174 -59.46 -56.01 -45.96
N VAL A 1175 -59.91 -55.15 -45.05
CA VAL A 1175 -59.50 -53.74 -44.96
C VAL A 1175 -58.58 -53.60 -43.76
N ILE A 1176 -57.38 -53.07 -43.97
CA ILE A 1176 -56.33 -52.88 -42.95
C ILE A 1176 -56.18 -51.39 -42.66
N THR A 1177 -56.22 -50.98 -41.40
CA THR A 1177 -55.95 -49.61 -40.98
C THR A 1177 -54.45 -49.41 -40.71
N VAL A 1178 -53.90 -48.35 -41.29
CA VAL A 1178 -52.50 -47.94 -41.25
C VAL A 1178 -52.40 -46.61 -40.51
N THR A 1179 -51.44 -46.48 -39.60
CA THR A 1179 -51.19 -45.27 -38.79
C THR A 1179 -49.72 -44.89 -38.92
N ASN A 1180 -49.43 -43.59 -39.10
CA ASN A 1180 -48.06 -43.09 -38.95
C ASN A 1180 -47.78 -42.80 -37.46
N THR A 1181 -47.01 -43.63 -36.79
CA THR A 1181 -46.62 -43.44 -35.37
C THR A 1181 -45.31 -42.68 -35.21
N GLY A 1182 -44.68 -42.22 -36.30
CA GLY A 1182 -43.43 -41.45 -36.28
C GLY A 1182 -43.64 -39.95 -36.12
N ALA A 1183 -42.54 -39.21 -35.95
CA ALA A 1183 -42.53 -37.77 -35.69
C ALA A 1183 -42.50 -36.90 -36.96
N ALA A 1184 -42.42 -37.50 -38.15
CA ALA A 1184 -42.47 -36.81 -39.45
C ALA A 1184 -43.50 -37.44 -40.41
N PRO A 1185 -44.00 -36.70 -41.43
CA PRO A 1185 -44.92 -37.25 -42.44
C PRO A 1185 -44.33 -38.46 -43.17
N LEU A 1186 -45.15 -39.46 -43.45
CA LEU A 1186 -44.75 -40.75 -44.02
C LEU A 1186 -45.41 -40.94 -45.40
N GLN A 1187 -44.62 -41.00 -46.47
CA GLN A 1187 -45.17 -41.22 -47.81
C GLN A 1187 -45.45 -42.70 -48.05
N ILE A 1188 -46.66 -43.03 -48.49
CA ILE A 1188 -47.06 -44.38 -48.91
C ILE A 1188 -47.14 -44.35 -50.43
N THR A 1189 -46.50 -45.26 -51.17
CA THR A 1189 -46.50 -45.27 -52.66
C THR A 1189 -47.20 -46.52 -53.21
N GLU A 1190 -47.68 -46.43 -54.45
CA GLU A 1190 -48.47 -47.49 -55.12
C GLU A 1190 -47.67 -48.78 -55.38
N GLU A 1191 -46.35 -48.65 -55.60
CA GLU A 1191 -45.40 -49.76 -55.84
C GLU A 1191 -45.25 -50.70 -54.62
N VAL A 1192 -45.63 -50.24 -53.41
CA VAL A 1192 -45.61 -51.04 -52.18
C VAL A 1192 -46.79 -52.01 -52.11
N LEU A 1193 -47.86 -51.85 -52.90
CA LEU A 1193 -49.14 -52.56 -52.70
C LEU A 1193 -49.63 -53.41 -53.89
N ALA A 1194 -48.87 -53.52 -54.97
CA ALA A 1194 -49.21 -54.38 -56.12
C ALA A 1194 -48.81 -55.87 -55.87
N LEU A 1195 -49.58 -56.57 -55.03
CA LEU A 1195 -49.52 -58.03 -54.88
C LEU A 1195 -50.25 -58.72 -56.05
N ASN A 1196 -49.52 -59.18 -57.07
CA ASN A 1196 -50.08 -60.08 -58.09
C ASN A 1196 -49.25 -61.37 -58.23
N ILE A 1197 -49.24 -62.17 -57.16
CA ILE A 1197 -48.71 -63.54 -57.21
C ILE A 1197 -49.75 -64.41 -57.94
N GLY A 1198 -49.56 -64.60 -59.24
CA GLY A 1198 -50.35 -65.55 -60.04
C GLY A 1198 -51.84 -65.22 -60.22
N GLY A 1199 -52.24 -63.95 -60.18
CA GLY A 1199 -53.64 -63.51 -60.36
C GLY A 1199 -54.53 -63.62 -59.13
N LEU A 1200 -53.95 -63.93 -57.97
CA LEU A 1200 -54.68 -64.32 -56.77
C LEU A 1200 -55.12 -63.14 -55.88
N TYR A 1201 -54.38 -62.04 -55.83
CA TYR A 1201 -54.69 -60.87 -54.98
C TYR A 1201 -54.83 -59.61 -55.84
N SER A 1202 -55.65 -58.67 -55.39
CA SER A 1202 -55.84 -57.35 -56.03
C SER A 1202 -56.24 -56.32 -54.98
N LEU A 1203 -55.81 -55.06 -55.14
CA LEU A 1203 -56.36 -53.96 -54.36
C LEU A 1203 -57.84 -53.78 -54.74
N ALA A 1204 -58.70 -53.72 -53.73
CA ALA A 1204 -60.09 -53.36 -53.93
C ALA A 1204 -60.24 -51.83 -54.00
N PRO A 1205 -61.26 -51.29 -54.71
CA PRO A 1205 -61.43 -49.85 -54.91
C PRO A 1205 -61.54 -49.01 -53.63
N ALA A 1206 -61.80 -49.62 -52.47
CA ALA A 1206 -62.02 -48.94 -51.19
C ALA A 1206 -60.74 -48.63 -50.39
N THR A 1207 -59.57 -48.51 -51.03
CA THR A 1207 -58.32 -48.07 -50.38
C THR A 1207 -58.32 -46.54 -50.23
N THR A 1208 -58.14 -46.03 -49.01
CA THR A 1208 -58.19 -44.59 -48.70
C THR A 1208 -56.80 -43.97 -48.45
N CYS A 1209 -55.74 -44.76 -48.34
CA CYS A 1209 -54.38 -44.24 -48.28
C CYS A 1209 -54.02 -43.52 -49.58
N SER A 1210 -53.62 -42.25 -49.48
CA SER A 1210 -53.13 -41.49 -50.64
C SER A 1210 -51.74 -41.96 -51.04
N PHE A 1211 -51.53 -42.21 -52.33
CA PHE A 1211 -50.22 -42.58 -52.88
C PHE A 1211 -49.36 -41.37 -53.30
N ALA A 1212 -49.95 -40.17 -53.25
CA ALA A 1212 -49.29 -38.93 -53.62
C ALA A 1212 -49.06 -38.00 -52.42
N THR A 1213 -49.82 -38.16 -51.33
CA THR A 1213 -49.82 -37.24 -50.19
C THR A 1213 -49.34 -37.95 -48.92
N PRO A 1214 -48.26 -37.47 -48.27
CA PRO A 1214 -47.71 -38.15 -47.10
C PRO A 1214 -48.69 -38.18 -45.93
N LEU A 1215 -48.78 -39.33 -45.26
CA LEU A 1215 -49.58 -39.53 -44.06
C LEU A 1215 -48.91 -38.78 -42.88
N ALA A 1216 -49.56 -37.74 -42.37
CA ALA A 1216 -49.04 -36.93 -41.27
C ALA A 1216 -48.82 -37.77 -39.98
N PRO A 1217 -47.95 -37.34 -39.06
CA PRO A 1217 -47.82 -37.96 -37.73
C PRO A 1217 -49.17 -38.17 -37.05
N LEU A 1218 -49.39 -39.35 -36.49
CA LEU A 1218 -50.62 -39.84 -35.85
C LEU A 1218 -51.85 -39.97 -36.77
N ALA A 1219 -51.76 -39.58 -38.04
CA ALA A 1219 -52.85 -39.76 -38.99
C ALA A 1219 -53.00 -41.24 -39.40
N THR A 1220 -54.23 -41.62 -39.75
CA THR A 1220 -54.57 -42.99 -40.18
C THR A 1220 -55.21 -43.02 -41.56
N CYS A 1221 -55.02 -44.10 -42.30
CA CYS A 1221 -55.68 -44.39 -43.57
C CYS A 1221 -55.91 -45.91 -43.71
N THR A 1222 -56.72 -46.35 -44.67
CA THR A 1222 -57.05 -47.78 -44.86
C THR A 1222 -56.60 -48.32 -46.21
N VAL A 1223 -56.16 -49.59 -46.22
CA VAL A 1223 -55.79 -50.36 -47.41
C VAL A 1223 -56.72 -51.55 -47.56
N SER A 1224 -57.41 -51.66 -48.69
CA SER A 1224 -58.40 -52.73 -48.95
C SER A 1224 -57.83 -53.77 -49.92
N VAL A 1225 -57.63 -55.01 -49.46
CA VAL A 1225 -57.07 -56.11 -50.25
C VAL A 1225 -58.14 -57.18 -50.50
N ARG A 1226 -58.36 -57.54 -51.77
CA ARG A 1226 -59.27 -58.62 -52.22
C ARG A 1226 -58.47 -59.80 -52.77
N TYR A 1227 -58.91 -61.02 -52.48
CA TYR A 1227 -58.34 -62.26 -53.03
C TYR A 1227 -59.36 -63.03 -53.90
N ALA A 1228 -58.93 -63.53 -55.07
CA ALA A 1228 -59.71 -64.29 -56.06
C ALA A 1228 -59.08 -65.67 -56.32
N THR A 1229 -59.88 -66.74 -56.46
CA THR A 1229 -59.37 -68.12 -56.72
C THR A 1229 -59.68 -68.57 -58.16
N PRO A 1230 -58.67 -68.95 -58.98
CA PRO A 1230 -58.90 -69.67 -60.24
C PRO A 1230 -59.35 -71.13 -59.98
N ALA A 1231 -60.15 -71.70 -60.87
CA ALA A 1231 -60.75 -73.03 -60.75
C ALA A 1231 -59.77 -74.23 -60.88
N ALA A 1232 -58.51 -73.99 -61.24
CA ALA A 1232 -57.44 -75.00 -61.24
C ALA A 1232 -56.09 -74.38 -60.83
N GLN A 1233 -55.27 -75.12 -60.08
CA GLN A 1233 -53.96 -74.67 -59.59
C GLN A 1233 -52.95 -74.50 -60.75
N PRO A 1234 -52.18 -73.39 -60.83
CA PRO A 1234 -51.07 -73.30 -61.78
C PRO A 1234 -49.94 -74.29 -61.43
N PRO A 1235 -49.32 -74.98 -62.41
CA PRO A 1235 -48.21 -75.89 -62.18
C PRO A 1235 -46.85 -75.13 -62.23
N LEU A 1236 -46.16 -75.11 -61.06
CA LEU A 1236 -44.91 -74.40 -60.67
C LEU A 1236 -45.07 -72.87 -60.44
N PRO A 1237 -44.34 -72.15 -59.53
CA PRO A 1237 -43.01 -72.44 -58.92
C PRO A 1237 -42.73 -71.90 -57.47
N ASP A 1238 -41.46 -72.04 -57.04
CA ASP A 1238 -40.51 -71.14 -56.33
C ASP A 1238 -40.68 -70.48 -54.94
N VAL A 1239 -39.51 -70.50 -54.30
CA VAL A 1239 -38.95 -69.83 -53.12
C VAL A 1239 -39.17 -68.31 -53.09
N GLY A 1240 -39.55 -67.78 -51.92
CA GLY A 1240 -39.54 -66.35 -51.61
C GLY A 1240 -40.39 -66.01 -50.38
N ALA A 1241 -39.84 -65.25 -49.42
CA ALA A 1241 -40.37 -65.07 -48.06
C ALA A 1241 -41.60 -64.16 -47.98
N LEU A 1242 -42.75 -64.56 -48.54
CA LEU A 1242 -44.05 -63.91 -48.32
C LEU A 1242 -45.22 -64.94 -48.45
N GLY A 1243 -46.08 -65.12 -47.43
CA GLY A 1243 -47.21 -66.08 -47.41
C GLY A 1243 -48.43 -65.68 -46.55
N VAL A 1244 -49.62 -65.84 -47.13
CA VAL A 1244 -50.95 -65.71 -46.51
C VAL A 1244 -51.37 -67.10 -46.01
N ILE A 1245 -51.70 -67.25 -44.73
CA ILE A 1245 -52.00 -68.57 -44.14
C ILE A 1245 -53.50 -68.83 -44.16
N ASN A 1246 -53.91 -69.82 -44.96
CA ASN A 1246 -55.21 -70.48 -44.86
C ASN A 1246 -55.07 -71.69 -43.91
N LEU A 1247 -55.82 -71.75 -42.81
CA LEU A 1247 -55.64 -72.73 -41.73
C LEU A 1247 -56.14 -74.16 -42.03
N GLY A 1248 -56.13 -74.59 -43.29
CA GLY A 1248 -56.31 -76.01 -43.64
C GLY A 1248 -55.06 -76.85 -43.33
N THR A 1249 -54.97 -77.38 -42.10
CA THR A 1249 -54.06 -78.45 -41.58
C THR A 1249 -52.59 -78.51 -42.07
N THR A 1250 -51.80 -77.44 -41.80
CA THR A 1250 -50.31 -77.36 -41.62
C THR A 1250 -49.36 -77.50 -42.86
N PRO A 1251 -48.10 -76.97 -42.82
CA PRO A 1251 -47.66 -75.67 -42.30
C PRO A 1251 -46.61 -74.89 -43.18
N ASN A 1252 -46.56 -73.57 -42.93
CA ASN A 1252 -45.46 -72.58 -43.08
C ASN A 1252 -45.24 -71.79 -44.39
N GLY A 1253 -45.45 -70.47 -44.29
CA GLY A 1253 -44.99 -69.38 -45.17
C GLY A 1253 -45.73 -68.06 -44.83
N VAL A 1254 -45.01 -66.95 -44.58
CA VAL A 1254 -45.46 -65.69 -43.91
C VAL A 1254 -45.21 -64.44 -44.76
N LEU A 1255 -46.16 -63.47 -44.90
CA LEU A 1255 -46.14 -62.23 -45.72
C LEU A 1255 -45.95 -60.93 -44.89
N ALA A 1256 -45.09 -60.01 -45.35
CA ALA A 1256 -44.65 -58.71 -44.81
C ALA A 1256 -44.76 -57.55 -45.85
N LEU A 1257 -45.06 -56.32 -45.42
CA LEU A 1257 -45.00 -55.09 -46.23
C LEU A 1257 -44.08 -54.07 -45.53
N ILE A 1258 -43.11 -53.50 -46.25
CA ILE A 1258 -42.17 -52.48 -45.73
C ILE A 1258 -42.32 -51.20 -46.57
N ALA A 1259 -42.55 -50.06 -45.92
CA ALA A 1259 -42.36 -48.75 -46.52
C ALA A 1259 -40.89 -48.33 -46.31
N ARG A 1260 -40.23 -47.80 -47.35
CA ARG A 1260 -38.87 -47.23 -47.24
C ARG A 1260 -38.92 -45.77 -46.85
#